data_AF-A0A2N5M339-F1
#
_entry.id   AF-A0A2N5M339-F1
#
_cell.length_a   1.000
_cell.length_b   1.000
_cell.length_c   1.000
_cell.angle_alpha   90.00
_cell.angle_beta   90.00
_cell.angle_gamma   90.00
#
_symmetry.space_group_name_H-M   'P 1'
#
loop_
_entity.id
_entity.type
_entity.pdbx_description
1 polymer ?
#
loop_
_entity_poly.entity_id
_entity_poly.type
_entity_poly.pdbx_seq_one_letter_code
_entity_poly.pdbx_strand_id
1 'polypeptide(L)'
;MNKKGLSVFLTFLLSFSLLLPVVPLEAAAAAVTKAPVKVSETGVLNVSNSKISMTEARDIEVTFDLGYAPDLSKLQWTFGNKPLGEWKKWNADAKAYTGESYITFKETPAFVNNTTQIKATLHFDLLYGTNDVSPRNLRVLYPALIGNYDLAVKAADTNKEAKTALKLNVYDEYLRWDEIKPALNQIHKDAKKGRYVSYEPLGASVEGRPMHFVVVAKNKAAVDTYLKEQAQQKVSNPLEMKKKLASGKLKDFKVPVWINNIHPDESPGVDAIVDLYRTIATKDSATYKTTDEQGREKTVTLNVDKALDNVILLFNFTQNPDGRFYNTRRNANDFDLNRDNTYQTQIETQTLAKGLAKWNPISLIDFHGFYKEFVIEPCTPPHNPNYEYDLLMDGMIANANEMGKAGIANTKYDSYLIPLQDWPNKFDDATPSYTSTFAMFHGTMGHTVEIPDLNAESYKALIHTGLAAVKYASDNKVTLFRNQLEVYARGVLNEDDRAVDEWMVNPSGESIGRPRGNNANFFPEYYVIPAIKDLQKNVYEAHKMVEYMLRNGIKVEQLKTAAKVGKVTYPAGTYVVNMHQGYRGFANALLFKGEDLSAWEEMYSETVNNFPDLRGFTSSEIRVANAFAGKTTPVNKITVPKTVVAGKSEYYVIKNSSNEAVKAVNNLLNRNAVVEQATTSGKGYSVGDFIVKKNVLALVQNKYYLDVTGYDLKGKTKKLVKTKVFNTGSGQTKFVLNSLGFTLVNDAESADVIVDDAGTADKAVIAKGKDYIGIGYSALNFVKKSELLPGFNFATTTGSRASHEGLLWSDVAANTLLTSGYSKQEKLYIATGSYISSVPAGATVLAKVSTYPGYFVSGWWPKHEALKGQTIAITKGNITLFANDLTNKAHPSYSFRFLSNSIFASK
;
A
#
# COMPACT_ATOMS: atom_id res chain seq x y z
N MET A 1 59.88 20.44 25.91
CA MET A 1 59.36 20.03 27.24
C MET A 1 57.91 19.60 27.03
N ASN A 2 57.55 18.31 27.13
CA ASN A 2 57.11 17.60 28.37
C ASN A 2 56.09 18.41 29.19
N LYS A 3 54.93 17.94 29.66
CA LYS A 3 54.09 16.70 29.54
C LYS A 3 52.68 17.11 30.11
N LYS A 4 51.53 16.42 30.03
CA LYS A 4 51.03 15.05 29.72
C LYS A 4 49.53 15.20 29.33
N GLY A 5 48.88 14.26 28.61
CA GLY A 5 47.41 14.33 28.39
C GLY A 5 46.83 13.44 27.26
N LEU A 6 46.92 12.12 27.40
CA LEU A 6 46.29 11.08 26.52
C LEU A 6 44.77 10.97 26.81
N SER A 7 43.84 10.40 26.02
CA SER A 7 43.78 9.42 24.89
C SER A 7 42.54 9.76 24.00
N VAL A 8 42.40 9.46 22.70
CA VAL A 8 42.45 8.22 21.89
C VAL A 8 41.29 7.22 22.13
N PHE A 9 40.40 7.08 21.12
CA PHE A 9 39.45 5.97 20.72
C PHE A 9 38.72 5.14 21.81
N LEU A 10 37.44 4.75 21.68
CA LEU A 10 36.91 3.77 20.69
C LEU A 10 35.36 3.67 20.74
N THR A 11 34.77 3.08 19.69
CA THR A 11 33.37 2.62 19.53
C THR A 11 32.93 1.53 20.52
N PHE A 12 31.66 1.51 20.97
CA PHE A 12 30.75 0.33 20.92
C PHE A 12 29.30 0.67 21.34
N LEU A 13 28.32 -0.16 20.92
CA LEU A 13 26.95 -0.15 21.43
C LEU A 13 26.89 -0.74 22.85
N LEU A 14 25.92 -0.29 23.68
CA LEU A 14 24.96 -1.21 24.31
C LEU A 14 23.77 -0.47 24.96
N SER A 15 22.66 -1.20 25.00
CA SER A 15 21.35 -0.90 25.60
C SER A 15 21.39 -0.50 27.08
N PHE A 16 20.44 0.37 27.49
CA PHE A 16 19.88 0.32 28.85
C PHE A 16 18.35 0.50 28.82
N SER A 17 17.64 -0.55 29.22
CA SER A 17 16.22 -0.56 29.54
C SER A 17 16.00 -0.05 30.97
N LEU A 18 14.92 0.71 31.19
CA LEU A 18 14.54 1.20 32.51
C LEU A 18 13.88 0.09 33.34
N LEU A 19 14.46 -0.19 34.50
CA LEU A 19 13.88 -1.06 35.53
C LEU A 19 12.78 -0.32 36.30
N LEU A 20 11.61 -0.95 36.44
CA LEU A 20 10.65 -0.68 37.49
C LEU A 20 10.38 -1.98 38.27
N PRO A 21 10.15 -1.92 39.59
CA PRO A 21 10.13 -3.12 40.43
C PRO A 21 8.83 -3.91 40.24
N VAL A 22 8.97 -5.20 39.93
CA VAL A 22 7.85 -6.14 39.94
C VAL A 22 7.66 -6.64 41.37
N VAL A 23 6.47 -6.41 41.92
CA VAL A 23 6.03 -7.04 43.18
C VAL A 23 5.74 -8.52 42.88
N PRO A 24 6.34 -9.49 43.60
CA PRO A 24 6.04 -10.89 43.41
C PRO A 24 4.65 -11.21 44.00
N LEU A 25 3.73 -11.67 43.15
CA LEU A 25 2.46 -12.21 43.61
C LEU A 25 2.67 -13.70 43.96
N GLU A 26 3.00 -14.00 45.21
CA GLU A 26 3.04 -15.37 45.71
C GLU A 26 1.61 -15.95 45.77
N ALA A 27 1.27 -16.79 44.80
CA ALA A 27 0.05 -17.60 44.85
C ALA A 27 0.30 -18.84 45.72
N ALA A 28 -0.58 -19.07 46.70
CA ALA A 28 -0.41 -20.13 47.69
C ALA A 28 -0.32 -21.53 47.09
N ALA A 29 0.74 -22.26 47.43
CA ALA A 29 0.89 -23.67 47.07
C ALA A 29 0.04 -24.55 48.00
N ALA A 30 -1.14 -24.99 47.52
CA ALA A 30 -1.86 -26.09 48.13
C ALA A 30 -1.09 -27.40 47.89
N ALA A 31 -0.72 -28.10 48.97
CA ALA A 31 0.00 -29.36 48.89
C ALA A 31 -0.90 -30.48 48.34
N VAL A 32 -0.74 -30.82 47.05
CA VAL A 32 -1.29 -32.06 46.48
C VAL A 32 -0.18 -33.10 46.46
N THR A 33 -0.47 -34.28 47.03
CA THR A 33 0.45 -35.39 47.16
C THR A 33 0.89 -35.93 45.80
N LYS A 34 2.19 -35.88 45.50
CA LYS A 34 2.77 -36.53 44.32
C LYS A 34 2.69 -38.05 44.48
N ALA A 35 1.76 -38.68 43.77
CA ALA A 35 1.94 -40.08 43.35
C ALA A 35 3.20 -40.17 42.47
N PRO A 36 3.96 -41.28 42.51
CA PRO A 36 5.19 -41.41 41.73
C PRO A 36 4.88 -41.48 40.23
N VAL A 37 5.34 -40.47 39.48
CA VAL A 37 5.30 -40.49 38.01
C VAL A 37 6.29 -41.54 37.53
N LYS A 38 5.79 -42.69 37.07
CA LYS A 38 6.58 -43.62 36.27
C LYS A 38 7.02 -42.90 35.00
N VAL A 39 8.33 -42.75 34.81
CA VAL A 39 8.91 -42.35 33.53
C VAL A 39 8.63 -43.48 32.54
N SER A 40 7.81 -43.24 31.53
CA SER A 40 7.65 -44.16 30.40
C SER A 40 8.86 -44.03 29.48
N GLU A 41 9.44 -45.17 29.09
CA GLU A 41 10.37 -45.22 27.95
C GLU A 41 9.59 -44.79 26.71
N THR A 42 9.92 -43.62 26.16
CA THR A 42 9.27 -43.09 24.95
C THR A 42 9.98 -43.66 23.72
N GLY A 43 9.29 -44.51 22.97
CA GLY A 43 9.76 -45.03 21.69
C GLY A 43 9.70 -43.99 20.57
N VAL A 44 10.41 -44.25 19.48
CA VAL A 44 10.36 -43.40 18.27
C VAL A 44 9.25 -43.91 17.35
N LEU A 45 8.36 -43.01 16.94
CA LEU A 45 7.41 -43.25 15.85
C LEU A 45 7.99 -42.70 14.56
N ASN A 46 8.16 -43.55 13.55
CA ASN A 46 8.64 -43.16 12.23
C ASN A 46 7.45 -42.87 11.32
N VAL A 47 7.59 -41.86 10.45
CA VAL A 47 6.57 -41.47 9.47
C VAL A 47 7.16 -41.35 8.07
N SER A 48 6.36 -41.65 7.07
CA SER A 48 6.65 -41.44 5.66
C SER A 48 6.79 -39.96 5.26
N ASN A 49 6.06 -39.06 5.94
CA ASN A 49 6.19 -37.61 5.78
C ASN A 49 5.89 -36.91 7.11
N SER A 50 6.70 -35.90 7.47
CA SER A 50 6.55 -35.10 8.70
C SER A 50 5.76 -33.80 8.51
N LYS A 51 5.24 -33.54 7.31
CA LYS A 51 4.40 -32.38 6.99
C LYS A 51 2.97 -32.80 6.65
N ILE A 52 2.01 -32.04 7.16
CA ILE A 52 0.58 -32.18 6.87
C ILE A 52 0.06 -30.87 6.31
N SER A 53 -0.67 -30.94 5.20
CA SER A 53 -1.32 -29.81 4.54
C SER A 53 -2.80 -29.74 4.90
N MET A 54 -3.36 -28.53 4.97
CA MET A 54 -4.81 -28.32 5.05
C MET A 54 -5.48 -28.27 3.67
N THR A 55 -4.69 -28.14 2.59
CA THR A 55 -5.13 -27.96 1.20
C THR A 55 -4.78 -29.15 0.29
N GLU A 56 -4.15 -30.18 0.83
CA GLU A 56 -3.82 -31.42 0.12
C GLU A 56 -4.08 -32.61 1.06
N ALA A 57 -5.01 -33.48 0.71
CA ALA A 57 -5.25 -34.72 1.42
C ALA A 57 -4.11 -35.72 1.14
N ARG A 58 -3.60 -36.39 2.16
CA ARG A 58 -2.46 -37.32 2.04
C ARG A 58 -2.49 -38.43 3.07
N ASP A 59 -1.93 -39.56 2.67
CA ASP A 59 -1.72 -40.71 3.55
C ASP A 59 -0.34 -40.65 4.20
N ILE A 60 -0.29 -40.91 5.49
CA ILE A 60 0.92 -41.02 6.29
C ILE A 60 1.03 -42.45 6.79
N GLU A 61 1.88 -43.24 6.14
CA GLU A 61 2.39 -44.48 6.70
C GLU A 61 3.19 -44.18 7.98
N VAL A 62 2.90 -44.93 9.04
CA VAL A 62 3.53 -44.84 10.35
C VAL A 62 4.09 -46.19 10.77
N THR A 63 5.29 -46.23 11.35
CA THR A 63 5.88 -47.46 11.92
C THR A 63 6.53 -47.19 13.28
N PHE A 64 6.28 -48.07 14.25
CA PHE A 64 6.80 -47.94 15.61
C PHE A 64 6.95 -49.32 16.27
N ASP A 65 7.70 -49.38 17.37
CA ASP A 65 7.81 -50.56 18.22
C ASP A 65 7.79 -50.10 19.69
N LEU A 66 7.03 -50.81 20.54
CA LEU A 66 6.94 -50.55 21.99
C LEU A 66 7.83 -51.51 22.81
N GLY A 67 8.58 -52.38 22.15
CA GLY A 67 9.40 -53.45 22.75
C GLY A 67 8.60 -54.65 23.24
N TYR A 68 7.35 -54.79 22.79
CA TYR A 68 6.46 -55.93 23.06
C TYR A 68 5.32 -55.95 22.03
N ALA A 69 4.50 -57.01 22.03
CA ALA A 69 3.29 -57.10 21.22
C ALA A 69 2.06 -56.65 22.04
N PRO A 70 1.58 -55.39 21.91
CA PRO A 70 0.38 -54.91 22.60
C PRO A 70 -0.91 -55.47 21.99
N ASP A 71 -1.99 -55.41 22.76
CA ASP A 71 -3.35 -55.50 22.23
C ASP A 71 -3.63 -54.26 21.34
N LEU A 72 -3.66 -54.47 20.03
CA LEU A 72 -3.83 -53.41 19.03
C LEU A 72 -5.14 -52.63 19.20
N SER A 73 -6.18 -53.24 19.80
CA SER A 73 -7.46 -52.58 20.09
C SER A 73 -7.38 -51.57 21.24
N LYS A 74 -6.33 -51.62 22.06
CA LYS A 74 -6.08 -50.75 23.23
C LYS A 74 -5.05 -49.65 22.96
N LEU A 75 -4.65 -49.46 21.70
CA LEU A 75 -3.78 -48.37 21.29
C LEU A 75 -4.55 -47.05 21.24
N GLN A 76 -4.13 -46.08 22.04
CA GLN A 76 -4.67 -44.73 22.08
C GLN A 76 -3.85 -43.85 21.14
N TRP A 77 -4.49 -43.32 20.10
CA TRP A 77 -3.86 -42.47 19.09
C TRP A 77 -4.27 -41.01 19.27
N THR A 78 -3.29 -40.12 19.33
CA THR A 78 -3.50 -38.67 19.45
C THR A 78 -2.65 -37.89 18.47
N PHE A 79 -3.16 -36.72 18.08
CA PHE A 79 -2.43 -35.71 17.34
C PHE A 79 -2.54 -34.40 18.11
N GLY A 80 -1.42 -33.84 18.56
CA GLY A 80 -1.43 -32.62 19.39
C GLY A 80 -2.08 -32.81 20.76
N ASN A 81 -1.86 -33.97 21.41
CA ASN A 81 -2.52 -34.40 22.66
C ASN A 81 -4.05 -34.59 22.57
N LYS A 82 -4.62 -34.53 21.36
CA LYS A 82 -6.06 -34.67 21.12
C LYS A 82 -6.34 -35.98 20.35
N PRO A 83 -7.34 -36.80 20.74
CA PRO A 83 -7.68 -38.03 20.02
C PRO A 83 -7.97 -37.78 18.54
N LEU A 84 -7.51 -38.69 17.65
CA LEU A 84 -7.64 -38.50 16.20
C LEU A 84 -9.09 -38.21 15.77
N GLY A 85 -10.05 -38.96 16.32
CA GLY A 85 -11.48 -38.82 16.02
C GLY A 85 -12.12 -37.50 16.46
N GLU A 86 -11.44 -36.69 17.28
CA GLU A 86 -11.91 -35.35 17.67
C GLU A 86 -11.34 -34.23 16.78
N TRP A 87 -10.34 -34.51 15.94
CA TRP A 87 -9.96 -33.61 14.87
C TRP A 87 -11.05 -33.67 13.80
N LYS A 88 -11.91 -32.65 13.76
CA LYS A 88 -13.05 -32.58 12.84
C LYS A 88 -12.80 -31.58 11.72
N LYS A 89 -13.36 -31.87 10.55
CA LYS A 89 -13.45 -30.92 9.43
C LYS A 89 -14.29 -29.70 9.81
N TRP A 90 -14.00 -28.56 9.19
CA TRP A 90 -14.80 -27.35 9.33
C TRP A 90 -16.19 -27.54 8.71
N ASN A 91 -17.24 -27.18 9.45
CA ASN A 91 -18.61 -27.11 8.97
C ASN A 91 -18.99 -25.64 8.77
N ALA A 92 -19.26 -25.24 7.54
CA ALA A 92 -19.56 -23.85 7.17
C ALA A 92 -20.90 -23.34 7.73
N ASP A 93 -21.91 -24.20 7.82
CA ASP A 93 -23.24 -23.86 8.34
C ASP A 93 -23.21 -23.66 9.86
N ALA A 94 -22.55 -24.59 10.57
CA ALA A 94 -22.35 -24.51 12.01
C ALA A 94 -21.28 -23.49 12.44
N LYS A 95 -20.43 -23.03 11.51
CA LYS A 95 -19.25 -22.18 11.74
C LYS A 95 -18.33 -22.74 12.83
N ALA A 96 -18.13 -24.05 12.82
CA ALA A 96 -17.39 -24.79 13.83
C ALA A 96 -16.74 -26.06 13.26
N TYR A 97 -15.73 -26.58 13.96
CA TYR A 97 -15.12 -27.88 13.65
C TYR A 97 -16.01 -29.02 14.20
N THR A 98 -17.14 -29.25 13.52
CA THR A 98 -18.16 -30.25 13.88
C THR A 98 -18.47 -31.23 12.74
N GLY A 99 -17.72 -31.17 11.64
CA GLY A 99 -17.85 -32.11 10.53
C GLY A 99 -17.32 -33.52 10.83
N GLU A 100 -17.09 -34.29 9.77
CA GLU A 100 -16.47 -35.61 9.84
C GLU A 100 -15.05 -35.56 10.44
N SER A 101 -14.49 -36.73 10.75
CA SER A 101 -13.08 -36.81 11.16
C SER A 101 -12.16 -36.31 10.04
N TYR A 102 -11.25 -35.40 10.37
CA TYR A 102 -10.17 -34.93 9.51
C TYR A 102 -9.04 -35.96 9.40
N ILE A 103 -8.85 -36.75 10.46
CA ILE A 103 -7.85 -37.83 10.52
C ILE A 103 -8.59 -39.16 10.68
N THR A 104 -8.28 -40.14 9.83
CA THR A 104 -8.84 -41.50 9.86
C THR A 104 -7.75 -42.55 9.66
N PHE A 105 -8.06 -43.82 9.92
CA PHE A 105 -7.20 -44.92 9.47
C PHE A 105 -7.61 -45.34 8.06
N LYS A 106 -6.66 -45.31 7.12
CA LYS A 106 -6.77 -45.99 5.83
C LYS A 106 -6.39 -47.48 5.98
N GLU A 107 -5.36 -47.75 6.78
CA GLU A 107 -4.98 -49.10 7.19
C GLU A 107 -4.82 -49.09 8.72
N THR A 108 -5.56 -49.95 9.40
CA THR A 108 -5.49 -50.08 10.86
C THR A 108 -4.16 -50.67 11.32
N PRO A 109 -3.73 -50.43 12.57
CA PRO A 109 -2.48 -50.98 13.11
C PRO A 109 -2.39 -52.50 12.94
N ALA A 110 -1.25 -52.99 12.44
CA ALA A 110 -0.94 -54.40 12.23
C ALA A 110 0.55 -54.69 12.47
N PHE A 111 0.90 -55.90 12.90
CA PHE A 111 2.29 -56.32 13.11
C PHE A 111 3.03 -56.57 11.79
N VAL A 112 4.30 -56.19 11.72
CA VAL A 112 5.17 -56.39 10.56
C VAL A 112 5.93 -57.72 10.71
N ASN A 113 5.77 -58.65 9.76
CA ASN A 113 6.59 -59.85 9.61
C ASN A 113 6.81 -60.69 10.89
N ASN A 114 5.77 -60.89 11.71
CA ASN A 114 5.83 -61.58 13.02
C ASN A 114 6.80 -60.95 14.05
N THR A 115 7.10 -59.65 13.92
CA THR A 115 7.90 -58.89 14.89
C THR A 115 7.01 -58.07 15.84
N THR A 116 7.61 -57.40 16.83
CA THR A 116 6.95 -56.42 17.71
C THR A 116 6.70 -55.07 17.03
N GLN A 117 7.26 -54.83 15.83
CA GLN A 117 7.03 -53.62 15.06
C GLN A 117 5.59 -53.60 14.52
N ILE A 118 4.95 -52.45 14.65
CA ILE A 118 3.59 -52.17 14.19
C ILE A 118 3.65 -51.13 13.06
N LYS A 119 2.86 -51.38 12.02
CA LYS A 119 2.59 -50.45 10.90
C LYS A 119 1.13 -50.05 10.91
N ALA A 120 0.83 -48.80 10.55
CA ALA A 120 -0.51 -48.34 10.19
C ALA A 120 -0.42 -47.28 9.08
N THR A 121 -1.54 -46.92 8.48
CA THR A 121 -1.62 -45.81 7.51
C THR A 121 -2.74 -44.87 7.91
N LEU A 122 -2.38 -43.65 8.29
CA LEU A 122 -3.31 -42.58 8.65
C LEU A 122 -3.65 -41.74 7.42
N HIS A 123 -4.92 -41.48 7.17
CA HIS A 123 -5.37 -40.54 6.15
C HIS A 123 -5.64 -39.19 6.80
N PHE A 124 -5.01 -38.13 6.28
CA PHE A 124 -5.33 -36.74 6.57
C PHE A 124 -6.08 -36.18 5.36
N ASP A 125 -7.33 -35.80 5.56
CA ASP A 125 -8.23 -35.32 4.49
C ASP A 125 -8.04 -33.79 4.25
N LEU A 126 -8.96 -33.13 3.53
CA LEU A 126 -9.03 -31.68 3.42
C LEU A 126 -9.78 -31.08 4.63
N LEU A 127 -9.08 -30.29 5.46
CA LEU A 127 -9.63 -29.80 6.74
C LEU A 127 -10.87 -28.91 6.55
N TYR A 128 -10.92 -28.17 5.45
CA TYR A 128 -12.03 -27.28 5.09
C TYR A 128 -12.96 -27.87 4.01
N GLY A 129 -12.76 -29.14 3.61
CA GLY A 129 -13.48 -29.77 2.50
C GLY A 129 -13.15 -29.21 1.11
N THR A 130 -12.06 -28.44 1.00
CA THR A 130 -11.60 -27.76 -0.22
C THR A 130 -10.07 -27.72 -0.25
N ASN A 131 -9.49 -27.76 -1.46
CA ASN A 131 -8.06 -27.52 -1.69
C ASN A 131 -7.75 -26.04 -1.98
N ASP A 132 -8.74 -25.15 -1.83
CA ASP A 132 -8.58 -23.70 -1.85
C ASP A 132 -9.17 -23.06 -0.58
N VAL A 133 -8.31 -22.40 0.19
CA VAL A 133 -8.70 -21.58 1.37
C VAL A 133 -8.53 -20.08 1.12
N SER A 134 -8.45 -19.67 -0.16
CA SER A 134 -8.50 -18.26 -0.57
C SER A 134 -9.75 -17.51 -0.09
N PRO A 135 -10.97 -18.10 0.00
CA PRO A 135 -12.17 -17.36 0.39
C PRO A 135 -12.00 -16.74 1.78
N ARG A 136 -12.33 -15.44 1.94
CA ARG A 136 -11.96 -14.68 3.15
C ARG A 136 -12.58 -15.25 4.44
N ASN A 137 -13.70 -15.97 4.35
CA ASN A 137 -14.32 -16.72 5.44
C ASN A 137 -13.51 -17.94 5.92
N LEU A 138 -12.65 -18.52 5.06
CA LEU A 138 -11.73 -19.60 5.40
C LEU A 138 -10.31 -19.07 5.71
N ARG A 139 -9.85 -18.07 4.95
CA ARG A 139 -8.50 -17.47 5.08
C ARG A 139 -8.17 -16.93 6.47
N VAL A 140 -9.20 -16.54 7.24
CA VAL A 140 -9.05 -16.07 8.63
C VAL A 140 -8.97 -17.19 9.67
N LEU A 141 -9.28 -18.44 9.31
CA LEU A 141 -9.40 -19.57 10.24
C LEU A 141 -8.09 -20.36 10.39
N TYR A 142 -7.43 -20.67 9.28
CA TYR A 142 -6.25 -21.53 9.28
C TYR A 142 -5.06 -21.04 10.14
N PRO A 143 -4.78 -19.73 10.33
CA PRO A 143 -3.60 -19.31 11.09
C PRO A 143 -3.57 -19.81 12.53
N ALA A 144 -4.74 -20.05 13.14
CA ALA A 144 -4.87 -20.59 14.49
C ALA A 144 -4.49 -22.08 14.62
N LEU A 145 -4.35 -22.79 13.49
CA LEU A 145 -4.06 -24.23 13.42
C LEU A 145 -2.67 -24.54 12.85
N ILE A 146 -1.88 -23.53 12.48
CA ILE A 146 -0.49 -23.74 12.02
C ILE A 146 0.40 -24.01 13.23
N GLY A 147 1.00 -25.20 13.28
CA GLY A 147 1.83 -25.60 14.42
C GLY A 147 2.54 -26.92 14.23
N ASN A 148 3.41 -27.24 15.18
CA ASN A 148 3.98 -28.58 15.32
C ASN A 148 3.16 -29.33 16.36
N TYR A 149 2.74 -30.54 16.02
CA TYR A 149 1.87 -31.37 16.85
C TYR A 149 2.48 -32.77 16.95
N ASP A 150 2.58 -33.30 18.18
CA ASP A 150 3.01 -34.68 18.38
C ASP A 150 1.93 -35.63 17.87
N LEU A 151 2.26 -36.45 16.88
CA LEU A 151 1.54 -37.70 16.61
C LEU A 151 2.07 -38.75 17.57
N ALA A 152 1.21 -39.23 18.48
CA ALA A 152 1.58 -40.17 19.52
C ALA A 152 0.62 -41.37 19.55
N VAL A 153 1.20 -42.56 19.74
CA VAL A 153 0.49 -43.80 20.03
C VAL A 153 0.91 -44.31 21.41
N LYS A 154 -0.07 -44.58 22.26
CA LYS A 154 0.14 -45.04 23.64
C LYS A 154 -0.64 -46.32 23.91
N ALA A 155 0.02 -47.32 24.49
CA ALA A 155 -0.65 -48.54 24.90
C ALA A 155 -1.25 -48.37 26.31
N ALA A 156 -2.56 -48.60 26.44
CA ALA A 156 -3.30 -48.34 27.68
C ALA A 156 -2.93 -49.28 28.85
N ASP A 157 -2.40 -50.47 28.55
CA ASP A 157 -2.01 -51.50 29.50
C ASP A 157 -0.66 -51.22 30.19
N THR A 158 0.36 -50.80 29.43
CA THR A 158 1.72 -50.56 29.95
C THR A 158 2.05 -49.08 30.16
N ASN A 159 1.25 -48.17 29.59
CA ASN A 159 1.57 -46.74 29.42
C ASN A 159 2.85 -46.46 28.58
N LYS A 160 3.39 -47.44 27.86
CA LYS A 160 4.43 -47.17 26.84
C LYS A 160 3.85 -46.33 25.71
N GLU A 161 4.65 -45.40 25.22
CA GLU A 161 4.28 -44.44 24.19
C GLU A 161 5.36 -44.42 23.11
N ALA A 162 4.98 -44.29 21.84
CA ALA A 162 5.87 -43.88 20.76
C ALA A 162 5.30 -42.63 20.09
N LYS A 163 6.15 -41.66 19.76
CA LYS A 163 5.69 -40.40 19.16
C LYS A 163 6.71 -39.73 18.24
N THR A 164 6.22 -38.78 17.45
CA THR A 164 7.02 -37.85 16.64
C THR A 164 6.26 -36.57 16.35
N ALA A 165 6.95 -35.48 16.05
CA ALA A 165 6.34 -34.20 15.72
C ALA A 165 6.06 -34.07 14.22
N LEU A 166 4.83 -33.69 13.85
CA LEU A 166 4.46 -33.31 12.48
C LEU A 166 4.14 -31.81 12.42
N LYS A 167 4.55 -31.11 11.35
CA LYS A 167 4.13 -29.73 11.08
C LYS A 167 2.81 -29.73 10.32
N LEU A 168 1.75 -29.21 10.93
CA LEU A 168 0.49 -28.89 10.24
C LEU A 168 0.58 -27.46 9.69
N ASN A 169 0.28 -27.30 8.41
CA ASN A 169 0.40 -26.04 7.70
C ASN A 169 -0.68 -25.91 6.61
N VAL A 170 -0.88 -24.71 6.06
CA VAL A 170 -1.86 -24.51 4.98
C VAL A 170 -1.44 -25.22 3.68
N TYR A 171 -0.16 -25.11 3.33
CA TYR A 171 0.60 -25.97 2.41
C TYR A 171 2.03 -26.11 2.92
N ASP A 172 2.79 -27.08 2.41
CA ASP A 172 4.06 -27.54 2.99
C ASP A 172 5.17 -26.48 3.05
N GLU A 173 5.11 -25.48 2.18
CA GLU A 173 6.11 -24.41 2.02
C GLU A 173 5.72 -23.09 2.69
N TYR A 174 4.50 -22.95 3.21
CA TYR A 174 4.05 -21.71 3.85
C TYR A 174 4.94 -21.33 5.05
N LEU A 175 5.45 -20.10 5.07
CA LEU A 175 6.24 -19.54 6.16
C LEU A 175 5.47 -18.46 6.93
N ARG A 176 5.31 -18.61 8.24
CA ARG A 176 4.89 -17.49 9.09
C ARG A 176 5.93 -16.36 9.08
N TRP A 177 5.52 -15.15 9.47
CA TRP A 177 6.42 -13.99 9.54
C TRP A 177 7.72 -14.26 10.30
N ASP A 178 7.64 -14.96 11.44
CA ASP A 178 8.78 -15.35 12.28
C ASP A 178 9.70 -16.39 11.63
N GLU A 179 9.21 -17.16 10.65
CA GLU A 179 9.96 -18.20 9.93
C GLU A 179 10.69 -17.66 8.69
N ILE A 180 10.21 -16.56 8.09
CA ILE A 180 10.80 -15.97 6.87
C ILE A 180 12.27 -15.58 7.09
N LYS A 181 12.58 -14.74 8.09
CA LYS A 181 13.97 -14.27 8.29
C LYS A 181 14.95 -15.43 8.60
N PRO A 182 14.63 -16.43 9.43
CA PRO A 182 15.41 -17.65 9.55
C PRO A 182 15.63 -18.37 8.21
N ALA A 183 14.60 -18.53 7.38
CA ALA A 183 14.75 -19.16 6.05
C ALA A 183 15.70 -18.35 5.14
N LEU A 184 15.57 -17.02 5.09
CA LEU A 184 16.47 -16.15 4.32
C LEU A 184 17.92 -16.23 4.80
N ASN A 185 18.13 -16.31 6.12
CA ASN A 185 19.46 -16.47 6.72
C ASN A 185 20.08 -17.83 6.36
N GLN A 186 19.28 -18.89 6.29
CA GLN A 186 19.77 -20.21 5.89
C GLN A 186 20.14 -20.23 4.40
N ILE A 187 19.28 -19.71 3.51
CA ILE A 187 19.59 -19.55 2.08
C ILE A 187 20.89 -18.76 1.88
N HIS A 188 21.12 -17.71 2.69
CA HIS A 188 22.34 -16.90 2.60
C HIS A 188 23.62 -17.70 2.98
N LYS A 189 23.54 -18.61 3.95
CA LYS A 189 24.66 -19.52 4.30
C LYS A 189 24.91 -20.56 3.21
N ASP A 190 23.84 -21.07 2.61
CA ASP A 190 23.88 -22.12 1.57
C ASP A 190 24.17 -21.57 0.17
N ALA A 191 24.25 -20.24 0.03
CA ALA A 191 24.48 -19.56 -1.24
C ALA A 191 25.84 -19.95 -1.86
N LYS A 192 25.86 -20.09 -3.20
CA LYS A 192 27.08 -20.48 -3.90
C LYS A 192 28.18 -19.43 -3.77
N LYS A 193 29.38 -19.89 -3.41
CA LYS A 193 30.61 -19.08 -3.43
C LYS A 193 30.80 -18.47 -4.81
N GLY A 194 31.19 -17.19 -4.84
CA GLY A 194 31.36 -16.43 -6.07
C GLY A 194 30.16 -15.55 -6.44
N ARG A 195 28.95 -15.85 -5.95
CA ARG A 195 27.79 -14.96 -6.09
C ARG A 195 27.78 -13.87 -5.02
N TYR A 196 27.23 -12.71 -5.36
CA TYR A 196 26.95 -11.66 -4.39
C TYR A 196 25.49 -11.77 -3.92
N VAL A 197 25.32 -11.87 -2.61
CA VAL A 197 24.02 -11.87 -1.93
C VAL A 197 24.09 -10.84 -0.80
N SER A 198 23.18 -9.86 -0.80
CA SER A 198 23.09 -8.82 0.23
C SER A 198 21.69 -8.79 0.82
N TYR A 199 21.58 -8.77 2.16
CA TYR A 199 20.30 -8.52 2.84
C TYR A 199 20.28 -7.06 3.31
N GLU A 200 19.38 -6.27 2.73
CA GLU A 200 19.27 -4.82 2.92
C GLU A 200 17.79 -4.45 3.02
N PRO A 201 17.17 -4.42 4.22
CA PRO A 201 15.78 -4.05 4.37
C PRO A 201 15.50 -2.69 3.70
N LEU A 202 14.44 -2.60 2.88
CA LEU A 202 14.09 -1.34 2.21
C LEU A 202 13.72 -0.25 3.23
N GLY A 203 13.10 -0.68 4.34
CA GLY A 203 12.66 0.15 5.45
C GLY A 203 11.91 -0.71 6.47
N ALA A 204 10.95 -0.10 7.16
CA ALA A 204 10.10 -0.79 8.13
C ALA A 204 8.63 -0.39 7.96
N SER A 205 7.73 -1.28 8.37
CA SER A 205 6.29 -1.08 8.41
C SER A 205 5.86 -0.07 9.49
N VAL A 206 4.55 0.22 9.55
CA VAL A 206 3.91 1.04 10.59
C VAL A 206 4.29 0.59 12.01
N GLU A 207 4.28 -0.72 12.29
CA GLU A 207 4.68 -1.28 13.59
C GLU A 207 6.19 -1.59 13.71
N GLY A 208 7.00 -1.20 12.72
CA GLY A 208 8.46 -1.30 12.78
C GLY A 208 9.05 -2.65 12.36
N ARG A 209 8.26 -3.57 11.77
CA ARG A 209 8.79 -4.81 11.19
C ARG A 209 9.59 -4.51 9.92
N PRO A 210 10.79 -5.07 9.73
CA PRO A 210 11.62 -4.78 8.57
C PRO A 210 11.01 -5.32 7.27
N MET A 211 10.90 -4.49 6.24
CA MET A 211 10.56 -4.94 4.88
C MET A 211 11.74 -5.72 4.33
N HIS A 212 11.69 -7.05 4.43
CA HIS A 212 12.78 -7.94 4.05
C HIS A 212 13.09 -7.80 2.56
N PHE A 213 14.33 -7.47 2.26
CA PHE A 213 14.78 -7.30 0.88
C PHE A 213 16.19 -7.86 0.67
N VAL A 214 16.38 -8.54 -0.45
CA VAL A 214 17.65 -9.19 -0.82
C VAL A 214 18.04 -8.84 -2.24
N VAL A 215 19.32 -8.51 -2.43
CA VAL A 215 19.96 -8.30 -3.73
C VAL A 215 20.79 -9.53 -4.07
N VAL A 216 20.60 -10.12 -5.25
CA VAL A 216 21.47 -11.17 -5.81
C VAL A 216 22.06 -10.72 -7.13
N ALA A 217 23.37 -10.83 -7.29
CA ALA A 217 24.11 -10.45 -8.50
C ALA A 217 25.34 -11.33 -8.71
N LYS A 218 25.97 -11.25 -9.88
CA LYS A 218 27.23 -11.96 -10.17
C LYS A 218 28.30 -11.66 -9.12
N ASN A 219 28.51 -10.40 -8.79
CA ASN A 219 29.47 -9.97 -7.78
C ASN A 219 29.13 -8.55 -7.28
N LYS A 220 29.80 -8.11 -6.20
CA LYS A 220 29.58 -6.76 -5.63
C LYS A 220 29.93 -5.64 -6.61
N ALA A 221 30.97 -5.81 -7.41
CA ALA A 221 31.42 -4.79 -8.36
C ALA A 221 30.33 -4.46 -9.40
N ALA A 222 29.58 -5.47 -9.89
CA ALA A 222 28.45 -5.27 -10.78
C ALA A 222 27.34 -4.39 -10.15
N VAL A 223 27.04 -4.60 -8.85
CA VAL A 223 26.06 -3.79 -8.12
C VAL A 223 26.58 -2.37 -7.86
N ASP A 224 27.85 -2.22 -7.48
CA ASP A 224 28.47 -0.92 -7.25
C ASP A 224 28.52 -0.08 -8.55
N THR A 225 28.92 -0.68 -9.68
CA THR A 225 28.90 -0.03 -11.00
C THR A 225 27.48 0.33 -11.42
N TYR A 226 26.50 -0.56 -11.18
CA TYR A 226 25.11 -0.25 -11.49
C TYR A 226 24.62 0.98 -10.72
N LEU A 227 24.77 1.00 -9.40
CA LEU A 227 24.23 2.07 -8.54
C LEU A 227 24.98 3.41 -8.68
N LYS A 228 26.31 3.38 -8.88
CA LYS A 228 27.14 4.60 -8.97
C LYS A 228 27.15 5.22 -10.36
N GLU A 229 26.99 4.43 -11.41
CA GLU A 229 27.13 4.90 -12.80
C GLU A 229 25.84 4.69 -13.59
N GLN A 230 25.39 3.44 -13.75
CA GLN A 230 24.37 3.08 -14.75
C GLN A 230 22.97 3.60 -14.39
N ALA A 231 22.56 3.45 -13.12
CA ALA A 231 21.27 3.90 -12.62
C ALA A 231 21.11 5.43 -12.69
N GLN A 232 22.21 6.17 -12.49
CA GLN A 232 22.19 7.63 -12.60
C GLN A 232 22.26 8.08 -14.06
N GLN A 233 23.21 7.54 -14.85
CA GLN A 233 23.41 7.93 -16.25
C GLN A 233 22.18 7.63 -17.12
N LYS A 234 21.44 6.54 -16.89
CA LYS A 234 20.28 6.22 -17.73
C LYS A 234 19.14 7.23 -17.62
N VAL A 235 18.93 7.82 -16.44
CA VAL A 235 17.89 8.83 -16.19
C VAL A 235 18.36 10.25 -16.56
N SER A 236 19.66 10.53 -16.42
CA SER A 236 20.24 11.88 -16.62
C SER A 236 20.82 12.13 -18.01
N ASN A 237 21.54 11.15 -18.56
CA ASN A 237 22.21 11.20 -19.86
C ASN A 237 21.80 10.02 -20.79
N PRO A 238 20.50 9.72 -20.95
CA PRO A 238 20.02 8.56 -21.72
C PRO A 238 20.54 8.55 -23.16
N LEU A 239 20.60 9.70 -23.83
CA LEU A 239 21.07 9.83 -25.21
C LEU A 239 22.52 9.37 -25.39
N GLU A 240 23.40 9.64 -24.42
CA GLU A 240 24.78 9.18 -24.44
C GLU A 240 24.86 7.66 -24.25
N MET A 241 24.04 7.12 -23.34
CA MET A 241 23.94 5.67 -23.12
C MET A 241 23.38 4.95 -24.36
N LYS A 242 22.35 5.48 -25.01
CA LYS A 242 21.82 4.96 -26.30
C LYS A 242 22.92 4.92 -27.36
N LYS A 243 23.70 5.99 -27.50
CA LYS A 243 24.84 6.05 -28.44
C LYS A 243 25.94 5.01 -28.10
N LYS A 244 26.25 4.82 -26.81
CA LYS A 244 27.21 3.79 -26.36
C LYS A 244 26.66 2.36 -26.60
N LEU A 245 25.37 2.13 -26.38
CA LEU A 245 24.72 0.84 -26.62
C LEU A 245 24.72 0.49 -28.12
N ALA A 246 24.24 1.39 -28.98
CA ALA A 246 24.19 1.20 -30.43
C ALA A 246 25.57 1.02 -31.09
N SER A 247 26.64 1.58 -30.49
CA SER A 247 28.02 1.41 -30.97
C SER A 247 28.79 0.26 -30.32
N GLY A 248 28.14 -0.59 -29.51
CA GLY A 248 28.79 -1.70 -28.80
C GLY A 248 29.82 -1.28 -27.74
N LYS A 249 29.84 0.02 -27.37
CA LYS A 249 30.75 0.59 -26.37
C LYS A 249 30.24 0.45 -24.94
N LEU A 250 28.92 0.28 -24.75
CA LEU A 250 28.35 -0.04 -23.44
C LEU A 250 28.47 -1.56 -23.18
N LYS A 251 29.60 -1.96 -22.60
CA LYS A 251 29.87 -3.36 -22.22
C LYS A 251 29.43 -3.67 -20.80
N ASP A 252 29.20 -4.95 -20.52
CA ASP A 252 28.97 -5.55 -19.18
C ASP A 252 27.85 -4.94 -18.32
N PHE A 253 26.99 -4.10 -18.89
CA PHE A 253 25.88 -3.47 -18.18
C PHE A 253 24.87 -4.49 -17.65
N LYS A 254 24.18 -4.11 -16.58
CA LYS A 254 23.20 -4.94 -15.86
C LYS A 254 21.84 -4.25 -15.83
N VAL A 255 20.78 -5.06 -15.83
CA VAL A 255 19.41 -4.58 -15.64
C VAL A 255 18.80 -5.20 -14.38
N PRO A 256 18.20 -4.42 -13.47
CA PRO A 256 17.59 -5.03 -12.29
C PRO A 256 16.21 -5.62 -12.60
N VAL A 257 15.91 -6.80 -12.07
CA VAL A 257 14.58 -7.42 -12.10
C VAL A 257 14.08 -7.49 -10.67
N TRP A 258 12.90 -6.93 -10.42
CA TRP A 258 12.29 -6.83 -9.10
C TRP A 258 11.15 -7.84 -8.99
N ILE A 259 11.16 -8.64 -7.92
CA ILE A 259 10.08 -9.58 -7.59
C ILE A 259 9.50 -9.16 -6.25
N ASN A 260 8.19 -8.95 -6.22
CA ASN A 260 7.46 -8.27 -5.15
C ASN A 260 6.23 -9.10 -4.71
N ASN A 261 5.78 -8.87 -3.49
CA ASN A 261 4.42 -9.17 -3.06
C ASN A 261 3.94 -7.98 -2.21
N ILE A 262 2.77 -7.43 -2.52
CA ILE A 262 2.19 -6.33 -1.75
C ILE A 262 1.13 -6.76 -0.72
N HIS A 263 0.43 -7.86 -0.98
CA HIS A 263 -0.58 -8.43 -0.09
C HIS A 263 -0.14 -9.79 0.47
N PRO A 264 0.12 -9.89 1.78
CA PRO A 264 0.83 -11.03 2.35
C PRO A 264 -0.06 -12.21 2.75
N ASP A 265 -1.38 -12.00 2.84
CA ASP A 265 -2.38 -13.08 3.01
C ASP A 265 -2.70 -13.77 1.67
N GLU A 266 -2.17 -13.25 0.55
CA GLU A 266 -2.05 -13.92 -0.74
C GLU A 266 -0.78 -14.78 -0.73
N SER A 267 -0.77 -15.69 0.24
CA SER A 267 0.45 -16.24 0.80
C SER A 267 1.40 -16.94 -0.17
N PRO A 268 0.93 -17.65 -1.23
CA PRO A 268 1.79 -18.24 -2.24
C PRO A 268 2.80 -17.27 -2.85
N GLY A 269 2.45 -15.98 -2.98
CA GLY A 269 3.36 -14.93 -3.46
C GLY A 269 4.62 -14.80 -2.60
N VAL A 270 4.46 -14.57 -1.30
CA VAL A 270 5.59 -14.44 -0.36
C VAL A 270 6.49 -15.67 -0.38
N ASP A 271 5.90 -16.85 -0.34
CA ASP A 271 6.65 -18.11 -0.23
C ASP A 271 7.36 -18.47 -1.55
N ALA A 272 6.75 -18.20 -2.70
CA ALA A 272 7.39 -18.36 -4.01
C ALA A 272 8.61 -17.43 -4.17
N ILE A 273 8.57 -16.20 -3.64
CA ILE A 273 9.73 -15.28 -3.66
C ILE A 273 10.88 -15.84 -2.80
N VAL A 274 10.57 -16.48 -1.66
CA VAL A 274 11.58 -17.16 -0.83
C VAL A 274 12.25 -18.30 -1.58
N ASP A 275 11.50 -19.12 -2.33
CA ASP A 275 12.10 -20.24 -3.06
C ASP A 275 12.77 -19.86 -4.40
N LEU A 276 12.29 -18.82 -5.08
CA LEU A 276 13.00 -18.17 -6.19
C LEU A 276 14.37 -17.66 -5.71
N TYR A 277 14.42 -16.97 -4.56
CA TYR A 277 15.69 -16.58 -3.93
C TYR A 277 16.55 -17.80 -3.58
N ARG A 278 15.99 -18.86 -2.99
CA ARG A 278 16.71 -20.13 -2.71
C ARG A 278 17.33 -20.72 -3.97
N THR A 279 16.55 -20.82 -5.04
CA THR A 279 16.96 -21.41 -6.31
C THR A 279 18.11 -20.62 -6.93
N ILE A 280 17.97 -19.30 -7.07
CA ILE A 280 19.02 -18.43 -7.62
C ILE A 280 20.26 -18.35 -6.71
N ALA A 281 20.10 -18.36 -5.39
CA ALA A 281 21.25 -18.30 -4.48
C ALA A 281 22.07 -19.61 -4.48
N THR A 282 21.43 -20.78 -4.59
CA THR A 282 22.06 -22.08 -4.28
C THR A 282 22.31 -23.01 -5.48
N LYS A 283 21.61 -22.85 -6.61
CA LYS A 283 21.68 -23.80 -7.76
C LYS A 283 22.48 -23.24 -8.94
N ASP A 284 23.17 -24.08 -9.71
CA ASP A 284 23.83 -23.66 -10.96
C ASP A 284 22.82 -23.35 -12.07
N SER A 285 21.73 -24.11 -12.08
CA SER A 285 20.64 -23.99 -13.03
C SER A 285 19.30 -24.37 -12.41
N ALA A 286 18.23 -23.84 -12.99
CA ALA A 286 16.85 -24.27 -12.74
C ALA A 286 16.21 -24.70 -14.06
N THR A 287 15.23 -25.60 -13.99
CA THR A 287 14.50 -26.10 -15.16
C THR A 287 12.99 -25.95 -14.96
N TYR A 288 12.27 -25.62 -16.02
CA TYR A 288 10.81 -25.56 -16.04
C TYR A 288 10.28 -26.00 -17.41
N LYS A 289 9.09 -26.59 -17.44
CA LYS A 289 8.34 -26.85 -18.68
C LYS A 289 7.66 -25.58 -19.17
N THR A 290 7.43 -25.49 -20.47
CA THR A 290 6.65 -24.42 -21.14
C THR A 290 6.29 -24.95 -22.54
N THR A 291 5.68 -24.15 -23.41
CA THR A 291 5.34 -24.53 -24.78
C THR A 291 6.15 -23.76 -25.83
N ASP A 292 6.36 -24.36 -27.00
CA ASP A 292 6.86 -23.65 -28.18
C ASP A 292 5.74 -22.87 -28.90
N GLU A 293 6.09 -22.21 -30.01
CA GLU A 293 5.15 -21.45 -30.85
C GLU A 293 4.05 -22.33 -31.49
N GLN A 294 4.26 -23.65 -31.54
CA GLN A 294 3.29 -24.63 -32.03
C GLN A 294 2.52 -25.32 -30.87
N GLY A 295 2.66 -24.83 -29.63
CA GLY A 295 1.99 -25.36 -28.45
C GLY A 295 2.58 -26.68 -27.90
N ARG A 296 3.72 -27.14 -28.40
CA ARG A 296 4.34 -28.41 -27.96
C ARG A 296 5.15 -28.21 -26.68
N GLU A 297 5.09 -29.16 -25.75
CA GLU A 297 5.87 -29.10 -24.51
C GLU A 297 7.39 -29.05 -24.79
N LYS A 298 8.07 -28.09 -24.17
CA LYS A 298 9.53 -27.96 -24.17
C LYS A 298 10.03 -27.74 -22.73
N THR A 299 11.16 -28.35 -22.38
CA THR A 299 11.87 -28.04 -21.11
C THR A 299 12.90 -26.96 -21.35
N VAL A 300 12.86 -25.91 -20.54
CA VAL A 300 13.81 -24.79 -20.57
C VAL A 300 14.73 -24.83 -19.37
N THR A 301 16.02 -24.61 -19.61
CA THR A 301 17.04 -24.49 -18.55
C THR A 301 17.49 -23.04 -18.40
N LEU A 302 17.27 -22.46 -17.22
CA LEU A 302 17.87 -21.21 -16.79
C LEU A 302 19.25 -21.52 -16.17
N ASN A 303 20.34 -21.15 -16.82
CA ASN A 303 21.67 -21.14 -16.20
C ASN A 303 21.81 -19.86 -15.35
N VAL A 304 21.98 -20.02 -14.04
CA VAL A 304 21.91 -18.90 -13.09
C VAL A 304 23.08 -17.94 -13.26
N ASP A 305 24.30 -18.44 -13.46
CA ASP A 305 25.47 -17.55 -13.57
C ASP A 305 25.43 -16.72 -14.87
N LYS A 306 24.98 -17.33 -15.99
CA LYS A 306 24.69 -16.60 -17.24
C LYS A 306 23.54 -15.59 -17.10
N ALA A 307 22.55 -15.86 -16.26
CA ALA A 307 21.52 -14.89 -15.95
C ALA A 307 22.10 -13.70 -15.16
N LEU A 308 22.91 -13.96 -14.14
CA LEU A 308 23.56 -12.93 -13.31
C LEU A 308 24.65 -12.13 -14.07
N ASP A 309 25.14 -12.62 -15.20
CA ASP A 309 25.90 -11.84 -16.18
C ASP A 309 25.08 -10.72 -16.85
N ASN A 310 23.75 -10.84 -16.83
CA ASN A 310 22.81 -9.89 -17.42
C ASN A 310 22.01 -9.09 -16.40
N VAL A 311 21.53 -9.73 -15.33
CA VAL A 311 20.57 -9.14 -14.39
C VAL A 311 21.12 -8.96 -12.97
N ILE A 312 20.50 -8.03 -12.23
CA ILE A 312 20.58 -7.94 -10.77
C ILE A 312 19.19 -8.29 -10.25
N LEU A 313 19.06 -9.33 -9.43
CA LEU A 313 17.76 -9.73 -8.89
C LEU A 313 17.51 -9.04 -7.55
N LEU A 314 16.30 -8.48 -7.41
CA LEU A 314 15.85 -7.71 -6.26
C LEU A 314 14.59 -8.39 -5.71
N PHE A 315 14.71 -9.04 -4.55
CA PHE A 315 13.62 -9.78 -3.92
C PHE A 315 13.03 -8.97 -2.77
N ASN A 316 11.82 -8.46 -2.92
CA ASN A 316 11.03 -7.87 -1.82
C ASN A 316 9.98 -8.90 -1.36
N PHE A 317 10.28 -9.66 -0.31
CA PHE A 317 9.47 -10.83 0.08
C PHE A 317 8.04 -10.45 0.51
N THR A 318 7.87 -9.28 1.13
CA THR A 318 6.57 -8.61 1.20
C THR A 318 6.74 -7.12 1.51
N GLN A 319 5.94 -6.28 0.86
CA GLN A 319 5.81 -4.85 1.15
C GLN A 319 4.99 -4.59 2.43
N ASN A 320 4.20 -5.56 2.91
CA ASN A 320 3.36 -5.44 4.10
C ASN A 320 3.76 -6.44 5.21
N PRO A 321 4.90 -6.25 5.90
CA PRO A 321 5.30 -7.08 7.04
C PRO A 321 4.24 -7.28 8.13
N ASP A 322 3.47 -6.23 8.44
CA ASP A 322 2.45 -6.28 9.49
C ASP A 322 1.28 -7.16 9.03
N GLY A 323 0.87 -7.06 7.77
CA GLY A 323 -0.12 -7.96 7.19
C GLY A 323 0.31 -9.43 7.17
N ARG A 324 1.60 -9.75 6.95
CA ARG A 324 2.08 -11.15 7.02
C ARG A 324 2.07 -11.68 8.45
N PHE A 325 2.29 -10.81 9.42
CA PHE A 325 2.22 -11.15 10.83
C PHE A 325 0.78 -11.41 11.30
N TYR A 326 -0.21 -10.62 10.82
CA TYR A 326 -1.62 -10.75 11.20
C TYR A 326 -2.50 -11.56 10.24
N ASN A 327 -1.95 -12.06 9.13
CA ASN A 327 -2.66 -12.67 8.01
C ASN A 327 -3.77 -11.77 7.41
N THR A 328 -3.41 -10.51 7.13
CA THR A 328 -4.30 -9.49 6.56
C THR A 328 -3.74 -8.89 5.27
N ARG A 329 -4.62 -8.68 4.28
CA ARG A 329 -4.32 -7.94 3.05
C ARG A 329 -3.80 -6.53 3.30
N ARG A 330 -4.50 -5.82 4.20
CA ARG A 330 -4.23 -4.42 4.57
C ARG A 330 -3.10 -4.31 5.61
N ASN A 331 -2.46 -3.14 5.69
CA ASN A 331 -1.43 -2.85 6.70
C ASN A 331 -2.06 -2.56 8.09
N ALA A 332 -1.22 -2.28 9.10
CA ALA A 332 -1.68 -2.01 10.47
C ALA A 332 -2.58 -0.76 10.63
N ASN A 333 -2.60 0.14 9.63
CA ASN A 333 -3.52 1.29 9.58
C ASN A 333 -4.84 0.98 8.85
N ASP A 334 -5.09 -0.26 8.41
CA ASP A 334 -6.23 -0.67 7.58
C ASP A 334 -6.24 -0.05 6.16
N PHE A 335 -5.05 0.14 5.57
CA PHE A 335 -4.90 0.56 4.17
C PHE A 335 -4.59 -0.64 3.26
N ASP A 336 -5.27 -0.71 2.13
CA ASP A 336 -4.85 -1.52 0.99
C ASP A 336 -3.67 -0.79 0.32
N LEU A 337 -2.48 -1.38 0.37
CA LEU A 337 -1.26 -0.74 -0.13
C LEU A 337 -1.24 -0.69 -1.67
N ASN A 338 -1.88 -1.66 -2.34
CA ASN A 338 -2.06 -1.66 -3.79
C ASN A 338 -3.16 -0.69 -4.25
N ARG A 339 -3.38 0.36 -3.46
CA ARG A 339 -4.23 1.52 -3.71
C ARG A 339 -3.56 2.83 -3.22
N ASP A 340 -2.29 2.79 -2.84
CA ASP A 340 -1.53 3.92 -2.25
C ASP A 340 -0.14 4.14 -2.88
N ASN A 341 0.31 3.36 -3.88
CA ASN A 341 1.70 3.49 -4.38
C ASN A 341 2.03 4.88 -4.97
N THR A 342 1.07 5.56 -5.60
CA THR A 342 1.22 6.98 -6.00
C THR A 342 0.82 7.96 -4.90
N TYR A 343 -0.19 7.66 -4.06
CA TYR A 343 -0.57 8.60 -2.99
C TYR A 343 0.51 8.70 -1.89
N GLN A 344 1.15 7.59 -1.56
CA GLN A 344 2.25 7.44 -0.60
C GLN A 344 1.92 7.97 0.80
N THR A 345 0.70 7.69 1.26
CA THR A 345 0.23 8.04 2.61
C THR A 345 0.79 7.08 3.67
N GLN A 346 1.05 5.82 3.31
CA GLN A 346 1.59 4.79 4.20
C GLN A 346 3.12 4.68 4.12
N ILE A 347 3.79 4.26 5.19
CA ILE A 347 5.26 4.23 5.23
C ILE A 347 5.85 3.15 4.30
N GLU A 348 5.09 2.07 4.07
CA GLU A 348 5.45 0.96 3.20
C GLU A 348 5.56 1.40 1.72
N THR A 349 4.58 2.15 1.22
CA THR A 349 4.57 2.67 -0.17
C THR A 349 5.62 3.78 -0.36
N GLN A 350 5.83 4.65 0.64
CA GLN A 350 6.96 5.59 0.66
C GLN A 350 8.33 4.90 0.60
N THR A 351 8.40 3.66 1.10
CA THR A 351 9.62 2.85 1.15
C THR A 351 9.83 2.11 -0.17
N LEU A 352 8.78 1.52 -0.76
CA LEU A 352 8.81 0.98 -2.11
C LEU A 352 9.27 2.05 -3.12
N ALA A 353 8.67 3.24 -3.07
CA ALA A 353 8.99 4.35 -3.99
C ALA A 353 10.48 4.75 -3.96
N LYS A 354 11.11 4.77 -2.78
CA LYS A 354 12.58 4.98 -2.65
C LYS A 354 13.36 3.84 -3.28
N GLY A 355 12.89 2.61 -3.10
CA GLY A 355 13.48 1.41 -3.72
C GLY A 355 13.44 1.49 -5.25
N LEU A 356 12.28 1.80 -5.83
CA LEU A 356 12.10 1.97 -7.27
C LEU A 356 12.93 3.14 -7.82
N ALA A 357 12.97 4.30 -7.15
CA ALA A 357 13.81 5.41 -7.55
C ALA A 357 15.33 5.11 -7.44
N LYS A 358 15.76 4.30 -6.46
CA LYS A 358 17.16 3.82 -6.32
C LYS A 358 17.54 2.86 -7.44
N TRP A 359 16.67 1.89 -7.73
CA TRP A 359 17.02 0.75 -8.57
C TRP A 359 16.59 0.88 -10.01
N ASN A 360 15.45 1.51 -10.31
CA ASN A 360 14.85 1.61 -11.64
C ASN A 360 14.89 0.25 -12.37
N PRO A 361 14.17 -0.77 -11.90
CA PRO A 361 14.20 -2.08 -12.53
C PRO A 361 13.77 -2.03 -14.01
N ILE A 362 14.16 -3.03 -14.80
CA ILE A 362 13.63 -3.21 -16.16
C ILE A 362 12.29 -3.94 -16.15
N SER A 363 12.07 -4.77 -15.14
CA SER A 363 10.79 -5.45 -14.89
C SER A 363 10.52 -5.51 -13.39
N LEU A 364 9.26 -5.30 -13.01
CA LEU A 364 8.73 -5.57 -11.68
C LEU A 364 7.59 -6.57 -11.83
N ILE A 365 7.71 -7.69 -11.12
CA ILE A 365 6.68 -8.73 -11.05
C ILE A 365 6.13 -8.72 -9.63
N ASP A 366 4.86 -8.36 -9.47
CA ASP A 366 4.15 -8.36 -8.18
C ASP A 366 3.23 -9.58 -8.13
N PHE A 367 3.46 -10.48 -7.18
CA PHE A 367 2.67 -11.70 -7.00
C PHE A 367 1.47 -11.43 -6.06
N HIS A 368 0.26 -11.70 -6.57
CA HIS A 368 -1.04 -11.45 -5.93
C HIS A 368 -1.93 -12.70 -5.92
N GLY A 369 -3.05 -12.58 -5.21
CA GLY A 369 -4.21 -13.44 -5.32
C GLY A 369 -5.51 -12.76 -4.84
N PHE A 370 -6.68 -13.35 -5.01
CA PHE A 370 -6.94 -14.55 -5.78
C PHE A 370 -8.01 -14.18 -6.79
N TYR A 371 -7.71 -14.37 -8.06
CA TYR A 371 -8.63 -14.19 -9.15
C TYR A 371 -8.95 -15.57 -9.73
N LYS A 372 -10.21 -15.83 -10.08
CA LYS A 372 -10.65 -17.19 -10.44
C LYS A 372 -9.84 -17.80 -11.60
N GLU A 373 -9.48 -16.96 -12.55
CA GLU A 373 -8.54 -17.27 -13.64
C GLU A 373 -7.11 -16.87 -13.25
N PHE A 374 -6.10 -17.55 -13.78
CA PHE A 374 -4.69 -17.15 -13.62
C PHE A 374 -4.40 -15.97 -14.56
N VAL A 375 -4.18 -14.77 -14.01
CA VAL A 375 -4.11 -13.52 -14.80
C VAL A 375 -2.73 -12.87 -14.69
N ILE A 376 -2.22 -12.39 -15.82
CA ILE A 376 -0.91 -11.74 -15.93
C ILE A 376 -1.05 -10.46 -16.76
N GLU A 377 -0.85 -9.29 -16.15
CA GLU A 377 -0.83 -8.00 -16.86
C GLU A 377 0.20 -8.02 -18.03
N PRO A 378 -0.04 -7.32 -19.15
CA PRO A 378 -0.65 -5.97 -19.25
C PRO A 378 -2.17 -5.84 -19.16
N CYS A 379 -2.60 -4.69 -18.66
CA CYS A 379 -3.98 -4.21 -18.48
C CYS A 379 -4.69 -3.84 -19.80
N THR A 380 -6.03 -3.75 -19.80
CA THR A 380 -6.80 -3.13 -20.88
C THR A 380 -6.78 -1.60 -20.76
N PRO A 381 -7.20 -0.87 -21.82
CA PRO A 381 -7.55 0.54 -21.71
C PRO A 381 -8.70 0.80 -20.69
N PRO A 382 -8.88 2.04 -20.22
CA PRO A 382 -8.08 3.22 -20.55
C PRO A 382 -6.71 3.20 -19.91
N HIS A 383 -5.75 3.74 -20.65
CA HIS A 383 -4.35 3.81 -20.30
C HIS A 383 -3.99 5.20 -19.77
N ASN A 384 -3.12 5.28 -18.76
CA ASN A 384 -2.68 6.59 -18.26
C ASN A 384 -1.78 7.30 -19.32
N PRO A 385 -2.10 8.53 -19.76
CA PRO A 385 -1.42 9.20 -20.87
C PRO A 385 0.04 9.59 -20.56
N ASN A 386 0.44 9.46 -19.29
CA ASN A 386 1.77 9.80 -18.82
C ASN A 386 2.79 8.65 -18.95
N TYR A 387 2.34 7.44 -19.30
CA TYR A 387 3.22 6.33 -19.67
C TYR A 387 3.64 6.42 -21.15
N GLU A 388 4.64 5.61 -21.53
CA GLU A 388 5.15 5.47 -22.91
C GLU A 388 4.86 4.03 -23.39
N TYR A 389 3.59 3.73 -23.67
CA TYR A 389 3.10 2.36 -23.92
C TYR A 389 3.81 1.64 -25.06
N ASP A 390 4.00 2.35 -26.18
CA ASP A 390 4.67 1.87 -27.39
C ASP A 390 6.08 1.30 -27.09
N LEU A 391 6.76 1.80 -26.06
CA LEU A 391 8.08 1.31 -25.64
C LEU A 391 8.03 0.16 -24.63
N LEU A 392 6.94 0.07 -23.86
CA LEU A 392 6.77 -0.92 -22.79
C LEU A 392 6.10 -2.21 -23.28
N MET A 393 5.11 -2.09 -24.17
CA MET A 393 4.13 -3.15 -24.42
C MET A 393 4.70 -4.35 -25.19
N ASP A 394 5.57 -4.10 -26.17
CA ASP A 394 6.35 -5.13 -26.88
C ASP A 394 7.06 -6.10 -25.92
N GLY A 395 7.63 -5.55 -24.83
CA GLY A 395 8.29 -6.32 -23.80
C GLY A 395 7.31 -7.01 -22.86
N MET A 396 6.26 -6.30 -22.45
CA MET A 396 5.28 -6.79 -21.48
C MET A 396 4.45 -7.97 -22.01
N ILE A 397 3.91 -7.90 -23.22
CA ILE A 397 3.08 -8.99 -23.79
C ILE A 397 3.91 -10.28 -23.93
N ALA A 398 5.13 -10.17 -24.46
CA ALA A 398 6.01 -11.32 -24.65
C ALA A 398 6.49 -11.93 -23.31
N ASN A 399 6.81 -11.09 -22.32
CA ASN A 399 7.15 -11.54 -20.97
C ASN A 399 5.96 -12.25 -20.29
N ALA A 400 4.76 -11.68 -20.38
CA ALA A 400 3.53 -12.25 -19.82
C ALA A 400 3.21 -13.63 -20.42
N ASN A 401 3.40 -13.78 -21.73
CA ASN A 401 3.24 -15.06 -22.42
C ASN A 401 4.27 -16.12 -21.94
N GLU A 402 5.55 -15.78 -21.80
CA GLU A 402 6.55 -16.73 -21.29
C GLU A 402 6.30 -17.09 -19.81
N MET A 403 5.86 -16.14 -18.99
CA MET A 403 5.44 -16.36 -17.60
C MET A 403 4.24 -17.31 -17.52
N GLY A 404 3.16 -17.02 -18.25
CA GLY A 404 1.92 -17.80 -18.24
C GLY A 404 2.13 -19.25 -18.69
N LYS A 405 2.80 -19.45 -19.83
CA LYS A 405 3.14 -20.79 -20.35
C LYS A 405 3.97 -21.60 -19.35
N ALA A 406 4.88 -20.96 -18.62
CA ALA A 406 5.66 -21.62 -17.58
C ALA A 406 4.83 -21.95 -16.33
N GLY A 407 3.91 -21.07 -15.91
CA GLY A 407 3.00 -21.34 -14.80
C GLY A 407 2.10 -22.56 -15.06
N ILE A 408 1.45 -22.60 -16.23
CA ILE A 408 0.51 -23.69 -16.57
C ILE A 408 1.22 -25.05 -16.78
N ALA A 409 2.34 -25.08 -17.52
CA ALA A 409 2.98 -26.33 -17.93
C ALA A 409 3.66 -27.13 -16.79
N ASN A 410 3.66 -26.61 -15.55
CA ASN A 410 4.25 -27.26 -14.38
C ASN A 410 3.25 -27.43 -13.21
N THR A 411 1.96 -27.17 -13.41
CA THR A 411 0.93 -27.18 -12.36
C THR A 411 -0.41 -27.74 -12.87
N LYS A 412 -1.42 -27.79 -11.99
CA LYS A 412 -2.81 -28.14 -12.36
C LYS A 412 -3.58 -27.11 -13.20
N TYR A 413 -3.01 -25.95 -13.52
CA TYR A 413 -3.74 -24.88 -14.21
C TYR A 413 -3.65 -25.04 -15.72
N ASP A 414 -4.80 -25.15 -16.40
CA ASP A 414 -4.85 -25.41 -17.84
C ASP A 414 -4.75 -24.14 -18.72
N SER A 415 -4.90 -22.95 -18.13
CA SER A 415 -4.90 -21.67 -18.84
C SER A 415 -4.35 -20.51 -18.00
N TYR A 416 -3.91 -19.47 -18.69
CA TYR A 416 -3.65 -18.13 -18.16
C TYR A 416 -4.30 -17.10 -19.09
N LEU A 417 -4.54 -15.89 -18.59
CA LEU A 417 -5.09 -14.77 -19.35
C LEU A 417 -4.17 -13.55 -19.26
N ILE A 418 -4.08 -12.80 -20.35
CA ILE A 418 -3.48 -11.46 -20.41
C ILE A 418 -4.62 -10.47 -20.65
N PRO A 419 -4.96 -9.57 -19.69
CA PRO A 419 -6.13 -8.71 -19.79
C PRO A 419 -6.25 -7.97 -21.13
N LEU A 420 -5.15 -7.37 -21.61
CA LEU A 420 -5.08 -6.65 -22.89
C LEU A 420 -5.42 -7.51 -24.13
N GLN A 421 -5.19 -8.83 -24.07
CA GLN A 421 -5.40 -9.74 -25.20
C GLN A 421 -6.74 -10.49 -25.10
N ASP A 422 -7.15 -10.85 -23.88
CA ASP A 422 -8.25 -11.79 -23.63
C ASP A 422 -9.54 -11.15 -23.13
N TRP A 423 -9.50 -9.87 -22.72
CA TRP A 423 -10.69 -9.12 -22.26
C TRP A 423 -10.88 -7.81 -23.04
N PRO A 424 -12.13 -7.38 -23.27
CA PRO A 424 -12.40 -6.11 -23.93
C PRO A 424 -12.03 -4.90 -23.05
N ASN A 425 -12.66 -4.79 -21.87
CA ASN A 425 -12.55 -3.65 -20.95
C ASN A 425 -12.57 -4.16 -19.50
N LYS A 426 -11.45 -4.70 -19.00
CA LYS A 426 -11.30 -5.20 -17.62
C LYS A 426 -9.83 -5.15 -17.20
N PHE A 427 -9.59 -4.84 -15.92
CA PHE A 427 -8.23 -4.64 -15.40
C PHE A 427 -7.60 -3.44 -16.13
N ASP A 428 -8.08 -2.22 -15.84
CA ASP A 428 -7.49 -0.98 -16.36
C ASP A 428 -6.20 -0.60 -15.61
N ASP A 429 -5.40 0.28 -16.22
CA ASP A 429 -4.22 0.91 -15.64
C ASP A 429 -4.24 2.45 -15.73
N ALA A 430 -5.41 3.04 -15.94
CA ALA A 430 -5.62 4.48 -15.81
C ALA A 430 -5.23 4.96 -14.41
N THR A 431 -5.48 4.15 -13.37
CA THR A 431 -4.98 4.41 -12.03
C THR A 431 -3.48 4.10 -11.87
N PRO A 432 -2.66 5.08 -11.44
CA PRO A 432 -1.24 4.88 -11.16
C PRO A 432 -0.96 4.30 -9.76
N SER A 433 -1.99 3.76 -9.08
CA SER A 433 -1.89 3.38 -7.66
C SER A 433 -1.50 1.92 -7.43
N TYR A 434 -1.50 1.08 -8.46
CA TYR A 434 -1.07 -0.32 -8.37
C TYR A 434 0.45 -0.44 -8.42
N THR A 435 1.06 -1.46 -7.84
CA THR A 435 2.53 -1.62 -7.80
C THR A 435 3.13 -1.72 -9.20
N SER A 436 2.48 -2.47 -10.09
CA SER A 436 2.87 -2.67 -11.49
C SER A 436 2.78 -1.38 -12.28
N THR A 437 1.61 -0.73 -12.28
CA THR A 437 1.34 0.51 -13.03
C THR A 437 2.22 1.65 -12.52
N PHE A 438 2.38 1.77 -11.19
CA PHE A 438 3.32 2.71 -10.58
C PHE A 438 4.77 2.51 -11.06
N ALA A 439 5.22 1.25 -11.21
CA ALA A 439 6.57 0.96 -11.68
C ALA A 439 6.79 1.38 -13.16
N MET A 440 5.75 1.46 -13.99
CA MET A 440 5.86 1.88 -15.39
C MET A 440 6.41 3.31 -15.54
N PHE A 441 6.18 4.20 -14.56
CA PHE A 441 6.82 5.53 -14.50
C PHE A 441 8.35 5.52 -14.43
N HIS A 442 8.94 4.40 -13.99
CA HIS A 442 10.37 4.19 -13.98
C HIS A 442 10.88 3.58 -15.30
N GLY A 443 10.04 3.48 -16.34
CA GLY A 443 10.36 2.75 -17.58
C GLY A 443 10.47 1.24 -17.35
N THR A 444 9.64 0.70 -16.44
CA THR A 444 9.65 -0.70 -16.02
C THR A 444 8.51 -1.46 -16.70
N MET A 445 8.76 -2.69 -17.13
CA MET A 445 7.69 -3.66 -17.43
C MET A 445 7.05 -4.11 -16.10
N GLY A 446 5.93 -3.50 -15.73
CA GLY A 446 5.17 -3.84 -14.53
C GLY A 446 4.19 -4.98 -14.80
N HIS A 447 4.14 -5.97 -13.91
CA HIS A 447 3.19 -7.08 -14.01
C HIS A 447 2.58 -7.39 -12.64
N THR A 448 1.27 -7.23 -12.47
CA THR A 448 0.49 -8.01 -11.50
C THR A 448 0.33 -9.43 -12.03
N VAL A 449 0.55 -10.41 -11.16
CA VAL A 449 0.34 -11.85 -11.41
C VAL A 449 -0.65 -12.37 -10.36
N GLU A 450 -1.90 -12.55 -10.74
CA GLU A 450 -2.99 -13.05 -9.87
C GLU A 450 -3.13 -14.57 -10.03
N ILE A 451 -2.96 -15.34 -8.96
CA ILE A 451 -3.17 -16.80 -8.99
C ILE A 451 -4.53 -17.26 -8.46
N PRO A 452 -5.04 -18.45 -8.86
CA PRO A 452 -6.39 -18.87 -8.50
C PRO A 452 -6.65 -19.29 -7.06
N ASP A 453 -5.72 -20.01 -6.41
CA ASP A 453 -6.01 -20.71 -5.16
C ASP A 453 -4.96 -20.46 -4.07
N LEU A 454 -5.36 -20.49 -2.80
CA LEU A 454 -4.42 -20.50 -1.68
C LEU A 454 -3.96 -21.93 -1.40
N ASN A 455 -3.06 -22.46 -2.24
CA ASN A 455 -2.47 -23.80 -2.10
C ASN A 455 -1.07 -23.95 -2.74
N ALA A 456 -0.53 -25.17 -2.66
CA ALA A 456 0.78 -25.53 -3.19
C ALA A 456 0.91 -25.39 -4.73
N GLU A 457 -0.18 -25.52 -5.49
CA GLU A 457 -0.15 -25.42 -6.96
C GLU A 457 0.03 -23.97 -7.41
N SER A 458 -0.68 -23.03 -6.80
CA SER A 458 -0.44 -21.59 -7.01
C SER A 458 0.98 -21.16 -6.60
N TYR A 459 1.52 -21.73 -5.51
CA TYR A 459 2.91 -21.52 -5.11
C TYR A 459 3.91 -22.00 -6.19
N LYS A 460 3.71 -23.21 -6.75
CA LYS A 460 4.53 -23.73 -7.86
C LYS A 460 4.40 -22.85 -9.12
N ALA A 461 3.18 -22.44 -9.48
CA ALA A 461 2.92 -21.61 -10.66
C ALA A 461 3.74 -20.31 -10.61
N LEU A 462 3.77 -19.65 -9.44
CA LEU A 462 4.53 -18.42 -9.24
C LEU A 462 6.06 -18.62 -9.30
N ILE A 463 6.58 -19.76 -8.86
CA ILE A 463 8.01 -20.09 -9.05
C ILE A 463 8.35 -20.23 -10.53
N HIS A 464 7.57 -21.00 -11.30
CA HIS A 464 7.86 -21.20 -12.72
C HIS A 464 7.66 -19.91 -13.53
N THR A 465 6.64 -19.11 -13.19
CA THR A 465 6.44 -17.73 -13.66
C THR A 465 7.68 -16.86 -13.40
N GLY A 466 8.17 -16.80 -12.16
CA GLY A 466 9.33 -16.00 -11.79
C GLY A 466 10.63 -16.42 -12.48
N LEU A 467 10.85 -17.73 -12.67
CA LEU A 467 11.99 -18.26 -13.43
C LEU A 467 11.92 -17.87 -14.91
N ALA A 468 10.74 -17.93 -15.52
CA ALA A 468 10.53 -17.49 -16.90
C ALA A 468 10.75 -15.98 -17.07
N ALA A 469 10.23 -15.16 -16.15
CA ALA A 469 10.44 -13.70 -16.15
C ALA A 469 11.93 -13.33 -16.07
N VAL A 470 12.67 -13.97 -15.16
CA VAL A 470 14.12 -13.77 -15.01
C VAL A 470 14.88 -14.20 -16.27
N LYS A 471 14.50 -15.30 -16.91
CA LYS A 471 15.08 -15.73 -18.18
C LYS A 471 14.80 -14.71 -19.29
N TYR A 472 13.54 -14.32 -19.47
CA TYR A 472 13.12 -13.38 -20.52
C TYR A 472 13.88 -12.05 -20.40
N ALA A 473 13.97 -11.48 -19.19
CA ALA A 473 14.69 -10.24 -18.94
C ALA A 473 16.22 -10.36 -19.13
N SER A 474 16.81 -11.53 -18.81
CA SER A 474 18.23 -11.82 -19.09
C SER A 474 18.50 -11.86 -20.59
N ASP A 475 17.72 -12.65 -21.33
CA ASP A 475 17.99 -12.95 -22.73
C ASP A 475 17.70 -11.75 -23.64
N ASN A 476 16.68 -10.95 -23.31
CA ASN A 476 16.28 -9.76 -24.07
C ASN A 476 16.90 -8.45 -23.56
N LYS A 477 17.89 -8.51 -22.64
CA LYS A 477 18.46 -7.34 -21.93
C LYS A 477 18.75 -6.14 -22.83
N VAL A 478 19.33 -6.34 -24.01
CA VAL A 478 19.73 -5.25 -24.93
C VAL A 478 18.52 -4.49 -25.47
N THR A 479 17.49 -5.21 -25.92
CA THR A 479 16.23 -4.66 -26.44
C THR A 479 15.48 -3.91 -25.34
N LEU A 480 15.27 -4.56 -24.19
CA LEU A 480 14.54 -3.97 -23.08
C LEU A 480 15.25 -2.71 -22.55
N PHE A 481 16.57 -2.76 -22.35
CA PHE A 481 17.33 -1.61 -21.87
C PHE A 481 17.37 -0.45 -22.88
N ARG A 482 17.36 -0.74 -24.19
CA ARG A 482 17.20 0.29 -25.22
C ARG A 482 15.85 1.00 -25.09
N ASN A 483 14.76 0.26 -24.92
CA ASN A 483 13.41 0.83 -24.77
C ASN A 483 13.31 1.67 -23.48
N GLN A 484 13.82 1.18 -22.34
CA GLN A 484 13.87 1.98 -21.10
C GLN A 484 14.73 3.25 -21.24
N LEU A 485 15.85 3.19 -21.98
CA LEU A 485 16.64 4.38 -22.30
C LEU A 485 15.88 5.35 -23.22
N GLU A 486 14.98 4.87 -24.07
CA GLU A 486 14.12 5.71 -24.91
C GLU A 486 13.06 6.45 -24.09
N VAL A 487 12.42 5.79 -23.12
CA VAL A 487 11.50 6.42 -22.15
C VAL A 487 12.18 7.62 -21.48
N TYR A 488 13.39 7.44 -20.94
CA TYR A 488 14.13 8.55 -20.33
C TYR A 488 14.64 9.58 -21.35
N ALA A 489 14.95 9.18 -22.59
CA ALA A 489 15.40 10.09 -23.64
C ALA A 489 14.27 11.06 -24.06
N ARG A 490 13.07 10.53 -24.33
CA ARG A 490 11.86 11.35 -24.49
C ARG A 490 11.67 12.26 -23.28
N GLY A 491 11.92 11.76 -22.08
CA GLY A 491 11.89 12.55 -20.83
C GLY A 491 12.80 13.76 -20.87
N VAL A 492 14.10 13.56 -21.10
CA VAL A 492 15.11 14.63 -21.16
C VAL A 492 14.88 15.61 -22.32
N LEU A 493 14.34 15.14 -23.45
CA LEU A 493 14.00 15.98 -24.60
C LEU A 493 12.70 16.77 -24.42
N ASN A 494 11.90 16.50 -23.38
CA ASN A 494 10.51 16.97 -23.23
C ASN A 494 9.61 16.56 -24.41
N GLU A 495 9.90 15.41 -25.00
CA GLU A 495 9.23 14.90 -26.19
C GLU A 495 7.87 14.27 -25.87
N ASP A 496 6.91 14.52 -26.77
CA ASP A 496 5.57 13.95 -26.76
C ASP A 496 5.37 13.20 -28.08
N ASP A 497 6.01 12.03 -28.16
CA ASP A 497 5.98 11.16 -29.32
C ASP A 497 4.53 10.73 -29.63
N ARG A 498 4.21 10.70 -30.93
CA ARG A 498 2.89 10.33 -31.46
C ARG A 498 2.70 8.82 -31.57
N ALA A 499 3.77 8.02 -31.53
CA ALA A 499 3.66 6.56 -31.46
C ALA A 499 2.83 6.08 -30.25
N VAL A 500 2.80 6.85 -29.16
CA VAL A 500 1.98 6.54 -27.97
C VAL A 500 0.47 6.66 -28.24
N ASP A 501 0.06 7.46 -29.22
CA ASP A 501 -1.35 7.81 -29.39
C ASP A 501 -2.21 6.61 -29.81
N GLU A 502 -1.65 5.60 -30.49
CA GLU A 502 -2.37 4.38 -30.87
C GLU A 502 -2.88 3.58 -29.65
N TRP A 503 -2.20 3.71 -28.51
CA TRP A 503 -2.57 3.08 -27.24
C TRP A 503 -3.59 3.92 -26.45
N MET A 504 -3.71 5.21 -26.76
CA MET A 504 -4.63 6.13 -26.10
C MET A 504 -5.98 6.09 -26.82
N VAL A 505 -6.77 5.07 -26.53
CA VAL A 505 -8.07 4.80 -27.19
C VAL A 505 -9.27 5.27 -26.35
N ASN A 506 -10.43 5.39 -27.01
CA ASN A 506 -11.73 5.53 -26.36
C ASN A 506 -12.42 4.15 -26.19
N PRO A 507 -13.62 4.06 -25.57
CA PRO A 507 -14.34 2.78 -25.40
C PRO A 507 -14.72 2.05 -26.70
N SER A 508 -14.72 2.73 -27.86
CA SER A 508 -14.91 2.11 -29.18
C SER A 508 -13.60 1.60 -29.81
N GLY A 509 -12.46 1.72 -29.12
CA GLY A 509 -11.14 1.33 -29.61
C GLY A 509 -10.52 2.32 -30.60
N GLU A 510 -11.10 3.51 -30.76
CA GLU A 510 -10.56 4.54 -31.64
C GLU A 510 -9.46 5.32 -30.91
N SER A 511 -8.29 5.46 -31.55
CA SER A 511 -7.18 6.29 -31.05
C SER A 511 -7.61 7.76 -30.93
N ILE A 512 -7.69 8.25 -29.70
CA ILE A 512 -7.93 9.65 -29.34
C ILE A 512 -6.63 10.42 -29.00
N GLY A 513 -5.53 9.70 -28.75
CA GLY A 513 -4.24 10.28 -28.41
C GLY A 513 -4.19 10.90 -27.00
N ARG A 514 -3.01 11.38 -26.60
CA ARG A 514 -2.84 12.08 -25.32
C ARG A 514 -3.70 13.37 -25.27
N PRO A 515 -4.25 13.76 -24.10
CA PRO A 515 -5.19 14.88 -23.94
C PRO A 515 -4.48 16.25 -23.99
N ARG A 516 -4.00 16.64 -25.18
CA ARG A 516 -3.21 17.86 -25.43
C ARG A 516 -4.03 19.16 -25.39
N GLY A 517 -5.33 19.07 -25.64
CA GLY A 517 -6.19 20.25 -25.85
C GLY A 517 -5.68 21.09 -27.01
N ASN A 518 -5.52 22.40 -26.81
CA ASN A 518 -5.03 23.32 -27.83
C ASN A 518 -3.48 23.39 -27.93
N ASN A 519 -2.74 22.54 -27.19
CA ASN A 519 -1.28 22.55 -27.19
C ASN A 519 -0.70 21.58 -28.23
N ALA A 520 0.46 21.90 -28.79
CA ALA A 520 1.18 20.95 -29.67
C ALA A 520 1.86 19.80 -28.91
N ASN A 521 2.20 20.00 -27.64
CA ASN A 521 2.85 19.01 -26.76
C ASN A 521 1.96 18.78 -25.53
N PHE A 522 1.76 17.54 -25.11
CA PHE A 522 1.04 17.22 -23.88
C PHE A 522 1.76 17.78 -22.64
N PHE A 523 3.08 17.59 -22.55
CA PHE A 523 3.91 17.98 -21.42
C PHE A 523 4.31 19.47 -21.47
N PRO A 524 4.22 20.21 -20.36
CA PRO A 524 4.66 21.60 -20.30
C PRO A 524 6.18 21.71 -20.28
N GLU A 525 6.73 22.92 -20.36
CA GLU A 525 8.16 23.16 -20.18
C GLU A 525 8.54 23.10 -18.69
N TYR A 526 7.67 23.65 -17.84
CA TYR A 526 7.84 23.64 -16.39
C TYR A 526 6.51 23.55 -15.66
N TYR A 527 6.52 22.94 -14.47
CA TYR A 527 5.58 23.30 -13.39
C TYR A 527 6.28 24.20 -12.38
N VAL A 528 5.59 25.24 -11.91
CA VAL A 528 6.12 26.23 -10.96
C VAL A 528 5.29 26.21 -9.70
N ILE A 529 5.96 25.99 -8.56
CA ILE A 529 5.33 25.88 -7.24
C ILE A 529 5.88 27.01 -6.35
N PRO A 530 5.12 28.11 -6.16
CA PRO A 530 5.53 29.19 -5.27
C PRO A 530 5.67 28.73 -3.82
N ALA A 531 6.71 29.20 -3.14
CA ALA A 531 6.98 28.89 -1.73
C ALA A 531 6.71 30.10 -0.80
N ILE A 532 5.96 31.09 -1.27
CA ILE A 532 5.65 32.33 -0.54
C ILE A 532 4.14 32.57 -0.45
N LYS A 533 3.69 33.07 0.70
CA LYS A 533 2.27 33.20 1.07
C LYS A 533 1.41 33.90 0.00
N ASP A 534 1.90 35.00 -0.58
CA ASP A 534 1.10 35.82 -1.52
C ASP A 534 0.79 35.13 -2.85
N LEU A 535 1.52 34.06 -3.19
CA LEU A 535 1.34 33.24 -4.40
C LEU A 535 1.03 31.77 -4.09
N GLN A 536 0.84 31.40 -2.82
CA GLN A 536 0.74 30.01 -2.39
C GLN A 536 -0.33 29.82 -1.33
N LYS A 537 -1.40 29.10 -1.72
CA LYS A 537 -2.51 28.72 -0.85
C LYS A 537 -2.07 27.95 0.40
N ASN A 538 -1.07 27.07 0.28
CA ASN A 538 -0.54 26.28 1.39
C ASN A 538 0.97 26.07 1.24
N VAL A 539 1.76 26.94 1.87
CA VAL A 539 3.24 26.91 1.78
C VAL A 539 3.79 25.59 2.32
N TYR A 540 3.23 25.04 3.41
CA TYR A 540 3.69 23.78 3.97
C TYR A 540 3.56 22.62 2.98
N GLU A 541 2.38 22.45 2.36
CA GLU A 541 2.15 21.38 1.39
C GLU A 541 2.96 21.56 0.09
N ALA A 542 3.28 22.80 -0.31
CA ALA A 542 4.24 23.05 -1.38
C ALA A 542 5.64 22.46 -1.07
N HIS A 543 6.16 22.66 0.15
CA HIS A 543 7.42 22.04 0.57
C HIS A 543 7.30 20.51 0.69
N LYS A 544 6.19 19.98 1.21
CA LYS A 544 5.93 18.53 1.29
C LYS A 544 5.83 17.88 -0.09
N MET A 545 5.29 18.57 -1.09
CA MET A 545 5.24 18.07 -2.47
C MET A 545 6.64 18.00 -3.10
N VAL A 546 7.53 18.95 -2.81
CA VAL A 546 8.94 18.84 -3.25
C VAL A 546 9.66 17.70 -2.54
N GLU A 547 9.42 17.47 -1.25
CA GLU A 547 9.94 16.30 -0.53
C GLU A 547 9.42 14.98 -1.14
N TYR A 548 8.13 14.92 -1.51
CA TYR A 548 7.54 13.80 -2.25
C TYR A 548 8.28 13.60 -3.59
N MET A 549 8.51 14.65 -4.38
CA MET A 549 9.16 14.53 -5.69
C MET A 549 10.60 14.02 -5.58
N LEU A 550 11.39 14.57 -4.65
CA LEU A 550 12.78 14.15 -4.44
C LEU A 550 12.88 12.69 -3.96
N ARG A 551 11.95 12.23 -3.10
CA ARG A 551 11.84 10.83 -2.68
C ARG A 551 11.64 9.87 -3.86
N ASN A 552 10.94 10.33 -4.89
CA ASN A 552 10.61 9.60 -6.11
C ASN A 552 11.65 9.79 -7.23
N GLY A 553 12.76 10.48 -6.97
CA GLY A 553 13.81 10.74 -7.97
C GLY A 553 13.51 11.87 -8.96
N ILE A 554 12.32 12.49 -8.90
CA ILE A 554 11.96 13.65 -9.71
C ILE A 554 12.84 14.83 -9.28
N LYS A 555 13.53 15.42 -10.25
CA LYS A 555 14.39 16.60 -10.04
C LYS A 555 13.53 17.85 -9.89
N VAL A 556 13.88 18.64 -8.89
CA VAL A 556 13.27 19.96 -8.64
C VAL A 556 14.38 20.98 -8.48
N GLU A 557 14.17 22.16 -9.02
CA GLU A 557 15.07 23.30 -8.92
C GLU A 557 14.41 24.43 -8.13
N GLN A 558 15.20 25.43 -7.72
CA GLN A 558 14.73 26.60 -6.99
C GLN A 558 15.31 27.88 -7.60
N LEU A 559 14.51 28.93 -7.72
CA LEU A 559 14.95 30.23 -8.23
C LEU A 559 15.93 30.92 -7.27
N LYS A 560 17.11 31.32 -7.79
CA LYS A 560 18.08 32.19 -7.09
C LYS A 560 17.61 33.65 -7.03
N THR A 561 16.92 34.09 -8.08
CA THR A 561 16.47 35.48 -8.28
C THR A 561 15.03 35.47 -8.80
N ALA A 562 14.31 36.58 -8.63
CA ALA A 562 12.97 36.69 -9.19
C ALA A 562 12.96 36.50 -10.71
N ALA A 563 11.91 35.87 -11.24
CA ALA A 563 11.71 35.62 -12.66
C ALA A 563 10.26 35.93 -13.04
N LYS A 564 10.07 36.74 -14.08
CA LYS A 564 8.74 37.06 -14.63
C LYS A 564 8.43 36.15 -15.81
N VAL A 565 7.24 35.54 -15.80
CA VAL A 565 6.70 34.74 -16.90
C VAL A 565 5.26 35.20 -17.17
N GLY A 566 5.02 35.69 -18.38
CA GLY A 566 3.75 36.36 -18.71
C GLY A 566 3.46 37.52 -17.76
N LYS A 567 2.34 37.44 -17.03
CA LYS A 567 1.89 38.45 -16.07
C LYS A 567 2.38 38.21 -14.63
N VAL A 568 2.93 37.03 -14.31
CA VAL A 568 3.30 36.65 -12.94
C VAL A 568 4.81 36.84 -12.72
N THR A 569 5.18 37.44 -11.59
CA THR A 569 6.57 37.51 -11.12
C THR A 569 6.76 36.52 -9.98
N TYR A 570 7.50 35.45 -10.23
CA TYR A 570 7.86 34.46 -9.22
C TYR A 570 9.14 34.93 -8.48
N PRO A 571 9.14 35.02 -7.15
CA PRO A 571 10.33 35.46 -6.40
C PRO A 571 11.38 34.34 -6.29
N ALA A 572 12.58 34.73 -5.85
CA ALA A 572 13.59 33.77 -5.38
C ALA A 572 12.99 32.84 -4.30
N GLY A 573 13.45 31.59 -4.26
CA GLY A 573 12.90 30.55 -3.39
C GLY A 573 11.71 29.78 -3.98
N THR A 574 11.08 30.26 -5.07
CA THR A 574 10.07 29.49 -5.83
C THR A 574 10.68 28.21 -6.40
N TYR A 575 9.94 27.10 -6.30
CA TYR A 575 10.33 25.82 -6.88
C TYR A 575 9.92 25.71 -8.36
N VAL A 576 10.79 25.10 -9.15
CA VAL A 576 10.62 24.88 -10.59
C VAL A 576 10.87 23.40 -10.87
N VAL A 577 9.84 22.70 -11.34
CA VAL A 577 9.95 21.34 -11.88
C VAL A 577 10.19 21.50 -13.38
N ASN A 578 11.44 21.33 -13.80
CA ASN A 578 11.82 21.36 -15.21
C ASN A 578 11.44 20.03 -15.86
N MET A 579 10.63 20.07 -16.92
CA MET A 579 10.07 18.84 -17.53
C MET A 579 11.07 18.13 -18.45
N HIS A 580 12.19 18.76 -18.79
CA HIS A 580 13.34 18.13 -19.48
C HIS A 580 14.11 17.19 -18.54
N GLN A 581 13.48 16.09 -18.12
CA GLN A 581 14.07 15.09 -17.22
C GLN A 581 13.49 13.68 -17.45
N GLY A 582 14.25 12.63 -17.14
CA GLY A 582 13.82 11.24 -17.36
C GLY A 582 12.46 10.85 -16.72
N TYR A 583 12.08 11.46 -15.59
CA TYR A 583 10.79 11.22 -14.93
C TYR A 583 9.69 12.22 -15.33
N ARG A 584 9.77 12.83 -16.52
CA ARG A 584 8.77 13.78 -17.06
C ARG A 584 7.34 13.28 -16.92
N GLY A 585 7.07 12.06 -17.37
CA GLY A 585 5.74 11.43 -17.30
C GLY A 585 5.21 11.37 -15.88
N PHE A 586 6.01 10.90 -14.93
CA PHE A 586 5.61 10.83 -13.52
C PHE A 586 5.37 12.22 -12.92
N ALA A 587 6.26 13.18 -13.17
CA ALA A 587 6.09 14.56 -12.71
C ALA A 587 4.79 15.18 -13.23
N ASN A 588 4.40 14.87 -14.47
CA ASN A 588 3.15 15.32 -15.07
C ASN A 588 1.93 14.62 -14.46
N ALA A 589 1.97 13.30 -14.28
CA ALA A 589 0.89 12.51 -13.65
C ALA A 589 0.51 12.98 -12.23
N LEU A 590 1.42 13.66 -11.54
CA LEU A 590 1.22 14.21 -10.20
C LEU A 590 0.62 15.63 -10.20
N LEU A 591 0.91 16.42 -11.23
CA LEU A 591 0.72 17.89 -11.25
C LEU A 591 -0.27 18.38 -12.31
N PHE A 592 -0.56 17.57 -13.34
CA PHE A 592 -1.57 17.89 -14.34
C PHE A 592 -2.99 17.81 -13.77
N LYS A 593 -3.94 18.39 -14.50
CA LYS A 593 -5.34 18.51 -14.07
C LYS A 593 -6.09 17.17 -13.93
N GLY A 594 -5.58 16.09 -14.55
CA GLY A 594 -6.29 14.82 -14.72
C GLY A 594 -7.08 14.75 -16.04
N GLU A 595 -7.84 13.67 -16.19
CA GLU A 595 -8.68 13.39 -17.36
C GLU A 595 -10.13 13.15 -16.98
N ASP A 596 -11.03 13.36 -17.93
CA ASP A 596 -12.41 12.91 -17.82
C ASP A 596 -12.54 11.54 -18.48
N LEU A 597 -12.69 10.51 -17.65
CA LEU A 597 -12.82 9.12 -18.06
C LEU A 597 -14.29 8.66 -18.08
N SER A 598 -15.25 9.58 -17.96
CA SER A 598 -16.69 9.29 -17.82
C SER A 598 -17.36 8.62 -19.02
N ALA A 599 -16.63 8.42 -20.12
CA ALA A 599 -17.08 7.63 -21.26
C ALA A 599 -17.00 6.11 -21.00
N TRP A 600 -16.16 5.66 -20.06
CA TRP A 600 -15.92 4.25 -19.77
C TRP A 600 -16.97 3.67 -18.82
N GLU A 601 -17.39 2.42 -19.04
CA GLU A 601 -18.47 1.79 -18.27
C GLU A 601 -18.06 1.31 -16.87
N GLU A 602 -16.79 0.95 -16.67
CA GLU A 602 -16.23 0.43 -15.41
C GLU A 602 -14.78 0.93 -15.23
N MET A 603 -14.35 1.08 -13.97
CA MET A 603 -12.95 1.27 -13.55
C MET A 603 -12.68 0.44 -12.29
N TYR A 604 -11.46 -0.06 -12.14
CA TYR A 604 -11.06 -0.91 -11.03
C TYR A 604 -10.56 -0.14 -9.79
N SER A 605 -10.21 1.15 -9.93
CA SER A 605 -10.01 2.07 -8.79
C SER A 605 -9.94 3.55 -9.22
N GLU A 606 -9.83 4.43 -8.23
CA GLU A 606 -9.66 5.86 -8.36
C GLU A 606 -8.43 6.27 -9.18
N THR A 607 -8.66 7.17 -10.12
CA THR A 607 -7.74 7.68 -11.14
C THR A 607 -7.29 9.12 -10.84
N VAL A 608 -8.01 9.84 -9.98
CA VAL A 608 -7.72 11.25 -9.68
C VAL A 608 -6.45 11.39 -8.83
N ASN A 609 -5.36 11.79 -9.51
CA ASN A 609 -4.13 12.24 -8.87
C ASN A 609 -4.19 13.72 -8.47
N ASN A 610 -4.10 14.65 -9.45
CA ASN A 610 -4.11 16.11 -9.28
C ASN A 610 -3.74 16.62 -7.85
N PHE A 611 -2.48 16.42 -7.45
CA PHE A 611 -2.03 16.77 -6.10
C PHE A 611 -2.11 18.26 -5.75
N PRO A 612 -1.93 19.23 -6.68
CA PRO A 612 -2.13 20.65 -6.37
C PRO A 612 -3.50 20.91 -5.74
N ASP A 613 -4.56 20.38 -6.34
CA ASP A 613 -5.92 20.59 -5.83
C ASP A 613 -6.24 19.69 -4.63
N LEU A 614 -5.92 18.39 -4.68
CA LEU A 614 -6.23 17.44 -3.60
C LEU A 614 -5.46 17.70 -2.30
N ARG A 615 -4.25 18.27 -2.37
CA ARG A 615 -3.41 18.64 -1.21
C ARG A 615 -3.41 20.15 -0.94
N GLY A 616 -4.01 20.94 -1.84
CA GLY A 616 -4.34 22.34 -1.63
C GLY A 616 -3.16 23.31 -1.77
N PHE A 617 -2.18 22.99 -2.62
CA PHE A 617 -1.07 23.88 -2.95
C PHE A 617 -1.19 24.42 -4.39
N THR A 618 -0.78 25.66 -4.59
CA THR A 618 -0.73 26.31 -5.91
C THR A 618 0.42 25.75 -6.74
N SER A 619 0.11 25.27 -7.94
CA SER A 619 1.06 24.96 -9.02
C SER A 619 0.66 25.74 -10.27
N SER A 620 1.61 26.10 -11.12
CA SER A 620 1.38 26.78 -12.40
C SER A 620 2.09 26.05 -13.53
N GLU A 621 1.33 25.70 -14.57
CA GLU A 621 1.86 25.15 -15.82
C GLU A 621 2.47 26.28 -16.66
N ILE A 622 3.72 26.10 -17.12
CA ILE A 622 4.44 27.05 -17.99
C ILE A 622 4.78 26.38 -19.31
N ARG A 623 4.32 26.99 -20.42
CA ARG A 623 4.57 26.57 -21.82
C ARG A 623 5.63 27.43 -22.53
N VAL A 624 6.34 28.28 -21.79
CA VAL A 624 7.37 29.18 -22.36
C VAL A 624 8.74 28.52 -22.21
N ALA A 625 9.33 28.13 -23.34
CA ALA A 625 10.64 27.50 -23.35
C ALA A 625 11.72 28.40 -22.76
N ASN A 626 12.68 27.79 -22.05
CA ASN A 626 13.81 28.46 -21.41
C ASN A 626 13.45 29.58 -20.39
N ALA A 627 12.19 29.68 -19.93
CA ALA A 627 11.73 30.76 -19.04
C ALA A 627 12.61 30.97 -17.79
N PHE A 628 13.17 29.88 -17.26
CA PHE A 628 13.99 29.86 -16.04
C PHE A 628 15.48 29.55 -16.29
N ALA A 629 15.93 29.46 -17.54
CA ALA A 629 17.30 29.12 -17.90
C ALA A 629 18.34 30.00 -17.16
N GLY A 630 19.32 29.35 -16.52
CA GLY A 630 20.38 30.00 -15.73
C GLY A 630 19.95 30.61 -14.38
N LYS A 631 18.65 30.76 -14.11
CA LYS A 631 18.11 31.45 -12.91
C LYS A 631 17.93 30.53 -11.70
N THR A 632 18.05 29.22 -11.89
CA THR A 632 17.77 28.19 -10.89
C THR A 632 19.02 27.52 -10.29
N THR A 633 18.81 26.74 -9.24
CA THR A 633 19.76 25.75 -8.67
C THR A 633 19.02 24.46 -8.27
N PRO A 634 19.62 23.26 -8.41
CA PRO A 634 19.00 22.01 -7.98
C PRO A 634 18.68 21.97 -6.47
N VAL A 635 17.55 21.36 -6.11
CA VAL A 635 17.15 21.09 -4.73
C VAL A 635 17.49 19.64 -4.40
N ASN A 636 18.43 19.42 -3.48
CA ASN A 636 18.84 18.07 -3.06
C ASN A 636 18.21 17.62 -1.73
N LYS A 637 17.64 18.57 -0.97
CA LYS A 637 17.00 18.32 0.33
C LYS A 637 15.99 19.43 0.62
N ILE A 638 14.84 19.06 1.19
CA ILE A 638 13.88 20.03 1.73
C ILE A 638 14.13 20.26 3.22
N THR A 639 14.10 21.53 3.61
CA THR A 639 13.85 21.95 4.98
C THR A 639 12.55 22.73 4.95
N VAL A 640 11.54 22.23 5.66
CA VAL A 640 10.25 22.92 5.79
C VAL A 640 10.46 24.19 6.63
N PRO A 641 9.87 25.35 6.25
CA PRO A 641 10.00 26.58 7.01
C PRO A 641 9.42 26.44 8.43
N LYS A 642 9.97 27.21 9.36
CA LYS A 642 9.41 27.38 10.72
C LYS A 642 8.34 28.47 10.72
N THR A 643 7.49 28.47 11.74
CA THR A 643 6.58 29.61 12.00
C THR A 643 7.38 30.90 12.17
N VAL A 644 7.00 31.95 11.43
CA VAL A 644 7.56 33.30 11.59
C VAL A 644 6.54 34.15 12.34
N VAL A 645 6.86 34.53 13.57
CA VAL A 645 6.00 35.40 14.40
C VAL A 645 6.40 36.85 14.17
N ALA A 646 5.59 37.59 13.41
CA ALA A 646 5.82 39.00 13.14
C ALA A 646 5.20 39.92 14.21
N GLY A 647 5.91 41.00 14.54
CA GLY A 647 5.44 42.05 15.45
C GLY A 647 5.58 41.74 16.96
N LYS A 648 5.14 42.68 17.78
CA LYS A 648 5.04 42.53 19.25
C LYS A 648 3.58 42.63 19.65
N SER A 649 2.90 41.49 19.74
CA SER A 649 1.56 41.36 20.32
C SER A 649 1.56 40.43 21.53
N GLU A 650 0.60 40.63 22.44
CA GLU A 650 0.30 39.72 23.55
C GLU A 650 -0.56 38.53 23.10
N TYR A 651 -1.40 38.74 22.07
CA TYR A 651 -2.26 37.72 21.48
C TYR A 651 -1.97 37.59 19.98
N TYR A 652 -2.08 36.37 19.47
CA TYR A 652 -1.90 36.05 18.06
C TYR A 652 -3.07 35.25 17.54
N VAL A 653 -3.43 35.53 16.29
CA VAL A 653 -4.26 34.68 15.47
C VAL A 653 -3.36 33.65 14.82
N ILE A 654 -3.67 32.36 14.99
CA ILE A 654 -3.22 31.25 14.15
C ILE A 654 -4.30 31.04 13.09
N LYS A 655 -3.93 31.18 11.81
CA LYS A 655 -4.87 31.01 10.70
C LYS A 655 -5.31 29.57 10.53
N ASN A 656 -6.58 29.36 10.23
CA ASN A 656 -7.12 28.05 9.85
C ASN A 656 -6.78 27.69 8.38
N SER A 657 -5.51 27.84 8.00
CA SER A 657 -5.05 27.79 6.60
C SER A 657 -4.47 26.43 6.18
N SER A 658 -4.11 25.57 7.13
CA SER A 658 -3.45 24.28 6.88
C SER A 658 -3.77 23.23 7.94
N ASN A 659 -3.46 21.96 7.63
CA ASN A 659 -3.59 20.86 8.60
C ASN A 659 -2.57 20.98 9.76
N GLU A 660 -1.46 21.70 9.56
CA GLU A 660 -0.50 22.02 10.63
C GLU A 660 -1.11 22.94 11.69
N ALA A 661 -2.00 23.87 11.30
CA ALA A 661 -2.74 24.69 12.25
C ALA A 661 -3.67 23.83 13.14
N VAL A 662 -4.41 22.90 12.54
CA VAL A 662 -5.27 21.95 13.26
C VAL A 662 -4.45 21.09 14.24
N LYS A 663 -3.33 20.53 13.79
CA LYS A 663 -2.42 19.74 14.65
C LYS A 663 -1.85 20.57 15.80
N ALA A 664 -1.49 21.83 15.57
CA ALA A 664 -0.98 22.72 16.60
C ALA A 664 -2.08 23.05 17.63
N VAL A 665 -3.29 23.38 17.19
CA VAL A 665 -4.45 23.62 18.07
C VAL A 665 -4.75 22.39 18.92
N ASN A 666 -4.84 21.21 18.31
CA ASN A 666 -5.01 19.96 19.06
C ASN A 666 -3.84 19.70 20.02
N ASN A 667 -2.60 20.03 19.65
CA ASN A 667 -1.46 19.91 20.57
C ASN A 667 -1.54 20.87 21.77
N LEU A 668 -2.13 22.06 21.60
CA LEU A 668 -2.38 23.02 22.69
C LEU A 668 -3.54 22.57 23.59
N LEU A 669 -4.66 22.13 23.01
CA LEU A 669 -5.82 21.63 23.74
C LEU A 669 -5.46 20.37 24.56
N ASN A 670 -4.62 19.48 24.01
CA ASN A 670 -4.07 18.32 24.74
C ASN A 670 -3.13 18.68 25.90
N ARG A 671 -2.64 19.92 25.98
CA ARG A 671 -1.88 20.46 27.13
C ARG A 671 -2.75 21.31 28.07
N ASN A 672 -4.07 21.28 27.91
CA ASN A 672 -5.04 22.14 28.61
C ASN A 672 -4.78 23.64 28.43
N ALA A 673 -4.08 24.05 27.36
CA ALA A 673 -3.82 25.46 27.08
C ALA A 673 -5.07 26.15 26.54
N VAL A 674 -5.25 27.42 26.89
CA VAL A 674 -6.40 28.21 26.41
C VAL A 674 -6.21 28.58 24.94
N VAL A 675 -7.12 28.05 24.11
CA VAL A 675 -7.29 28.43 22.70
C VAL A 675 -8.71 28.97 22.54
N GLU A 676 -8.84 30.08 21.85
CA GLU A 676 -10.12 30.64 21.42
C GLU A 676 -10.27 30.49 19.90
N GLN A 677 -11.50 30.58 19.41
CA GLN A 677 -11.83 30.57 17.98
C GLN A 677 -12.69 31.79 17.65
N ALA A 678 -12.32 32.53 16.61
CA ALA A 678 -13.07 33.69 16.13
C ALA A 678 -14.44 33.28 15.59
N THR A 679 -15.50 33.90 16.09
CA THR A 679 -16.89 33.67 15.63
C THR A 679 -17.36 34.73 14.63
N THR A 680 -16.52 35.74 14.37
CA THR A 680 -16.73 36.81 13.38
C THR A 680 -15.44 37.06 12.60
N SER A 681 -15.53 37.56 11.36
CA SER A 681 -14.38 38.06 10.60
C SER A 681 -14.09 39.52 10.94
N GLY A 682 -12.83 39.94 10.83
CA GLY A 682 -12.39 41.32 11.07
C GLY A 682 -11.01 41.61 10.46
N LYS A 683 -10.38 42.72 10.87
CA LYS A 683 -9.07 43.11 10.32
C LYS A 683 -7.99 42.11 10.78
N GLY A 684 -7.50 41.30 9.85
CA GLY A 684 -6.44 40.32 10.09
C GLY A 684 -6.90 38.94 10.55
N TYR A 685 -8.19 38.72 10.82
CA TYR A 685 -8.75 37.42 11.25
C TYR A 685 -10.10 37.11 10.58
N SER A 686 -10.41 35.83 10.43
CA SER A 686 -11.60 35.32 9.76
C SER A 686 -12.38 34.39 10.70
N VAL A 687 -13.68 34.18 10.43
CA VAL A 687 -14.47 33.15 11.15
C VAL A 687 -13.72 31.81 11.14
N GLY A 688 -13.59 31.20 12.32
CA GLY A 688 -12.94 29.93 12.55
C GLY A 688 -11.41 29.96 12.73
N ASP A 689 -10.75 31.12 12.52
CA ASP A 689 -9.35 31.31 12.93
C ASP A 689 -9.19 31.13 14.46
N PHE A 690 -8.02 30.68 14.89
CA PHE A 690 -7.73 30.39 16.29
C PHE A 690 -6.96 31.55 16.95
N ILE A 691 -7.21 31.83 18.21
CA ILE A 691 -6.60 32.94 18.97
C ILE A 691 -5.94 32.37 20.23
N VAL A 692 -4.68 32.77 20.44
CA VAL A 692 -3.84 32.29 21.56
C VAL A 692 -3.01 33.42 22.14
N LYS A 693 -2.64 33.32 23.42
CA LYS A 693 -1.62 34.17 24.03
C LYS A 693 -0.23 33.85 23.47
N LYS A 694 0.68 34.83 23.48
CA LYS A 694 2.08 34.71 23.06
C LYS A 694 2.81 33.51 23.69
N ASN A 695 2.65 33.31 24.99
CA ASN A 695 3.27 32.18 25.71
C ASN A 695 2.67 30.82 25.34
N VAL A 696 1.40 30.78 24.93
CA VAL A 696 0.73 29.58 24.42
C VAL A 696 1.23 29.26 23.01
N LEU A 697 1.33 30.25 22.11
CA LEU A 697 1.92 30.08 20.77
C LEU A 697 3.35 29.51 20.83
N ALA A 698 4.14 29.96 21.80
CA ALA A 698 5.53 29.50 22.00
C ALA A 698 5.66 27.98 22.21
N LEU A 699 4.61 27.29 22.70
CA LEU A 699 4.59 25.85 22.90
C LEU A 699 4.56 25.02 21.59
N VAL A 700 4.17 25.65 20.48
CA VAL A 700 3.90 24.98 19.19
C VAL A 700 4.60 25.60 17.98
N GLN A 701 4.93 26.89 18.00
CA GLN A 701 5.54 27.62 16.87
C GLN A 701 6.85 26.99 16.32
N ASN A 702 7.59 26.28 17.18
CA ASN A 702 8.85 25.62 16.81
C ASN A 702 8.66 24.21 16.24
N LYS A 703 7.47 23.61 16.38
CA LYS A 703 7.15 22.25 15.94
C LYS A 703 6.34 22.22 14.63
N TYR A 704 5.49 23.22 14.41
CA TYR A 704 4.58 23.31 13.26
C TYR A 704 4.90 24.56 12.43
N TYR A 705 4.53 24.54 11.15
CA TYR A 705 4.49 25.76 10.32
C TYR A 705 3.10 26.39 10.41
N LEU A 706 3.03 27.57 11.01
CA LEU A 706 1.79 28.30 11.26
C LEU A 706 1.82 29.66 10.56
N ASP A 707 0.72 29.99 9.89
CA ASP A 707 0.47 31.36 9.45
C ASP A 707 -0.14 32.14 10.62
N VAL A 708 0.59 33.14 11.11
CA VAL A 708 0.27 33.87 12.34
C VAL A 708 0.32 35.38 12.15
N THR A 709 -0.55 36.10 12.85
CA THR A 709 -0.55 37.56 12.91
C THR A 709 -0.92 38.05 14.30
N GLY A 710 -0.47 39.26 14.67
CA GLY A 710 -0.88 39.90 15.92
C GLY A 710 -2.39 40.16 15.95
N TYR A 711 -2.99 40.02 17.14
CA TYR A 711 -4.42 40.19 17.39
C TYR A 711 -4.67 41.31 18.41
N ASP A 712 -5.64 42.18 18.13
CA ASP A 712 -5.92 43.40 18.91
C ASP A 712 -7.10 43.28 19.89
N LEU A 713 -7.58 42.06 20.14
CA LEU A 713 -8.69 41.72 21.06
C LEU A 713 -10.08 42.27 20.69
N LYS A 714 -10.29 42.82 19.48
CA LYS A 714 -11.58 43.45 19.10
C LYS A 714 -12.63 42.52 18.48
N GLY A 715 -12.31 41.24 18.25
CA GLY A 715 -13.23 40.27 17.65
C GLY A 715 -14.03 39.46 18.67
N LYS A 716 -15.21 38.98 18.25
CA LYS A 716 -15.96 37.99 19.04
C LYS A 716 -15.31 36.62 18.90
N THR A 717 -15.16 35.92 20.01
CA THR A 717 -14.56 34.58 20.08
C THR A 717 -15.43 33.62 20.88
N LYS A 718 -15.18 32.32 20.73
CA LYS A 718 -15.59 31.28 21.68
C LYS A 718 -14.34 30.56 22.19
N LYS A 719 -14.35 30.10 23.44
CA LYS A 719 -13.29 29.20 23.94
C LYS A 719 -13.42 27.84 23.23
N LEU A 720 -12.32 27.27 22.76
CA LEU A 720 -12.27 25.88 22.33
C LEU A 720 -11.97 24.95 23.50
N VAL A 721 -12.55 23.76 23.43
CA VAL A 721 -12.30 22.65 24.37
C VAL A 721 -11.69 21.48 23.61
N LYS A 722 -11.04 20.57 24.33
CA LYS A 722 -10.50 19.33 23.77
C LYS A 722 -11.66 18.37 23.48
N THR A 723 -12.01 18.22 22.20
CA THR A 723 -13.04 17.26 21.76
C THR A 723 -12.50 15.82 21.79
N LYS A 724 -13.27 14.91 22.37
CA LYS A 724 -13.14 13.45 22.27
C LYS A 724 -13.96 12.94 21.09
N VAL A 725 -13.37 12.10 20.27
CA VAL A 725 -13.98 11.59 19.04
C VAL A 725 -14.14 10.08 19.11
N PHE A 726 -15.36 9.57 18.89
CA PHE A 726 -15.57 8.16 18.58
C PHE A 726 -15.55 7.96 17.08
N ASN A 727 -14.52 7.30 16.57
CA ASN A 727 -14.47 6.85 15.18
C ASN A 727 -15.14 5.48 15.07
N THR A 728 -16.37 5.44 14.58
CA THR A 728 -17.02 4.18 14.14
C THR A 728 -16.67 3.83 12.70
N GLY A 729 -16.14 4.80 11.94
CA GLY A 729 -15.69 4.62 10.56
C GLY A 729 -14.43 3.76 10.37
N SER A 730 -13.95 3.71 9.13
CA SER A 730 -12.79 2.99 8.62
C SER A 730 -11.49 3.35 9.34
N GLY A 731 -10.47 2.50 9.20
CA GLY A 731 -9.13 2.84 9.68
C GLY A 731 -8.48 4.00 8.91
N GLN A 732 -8.96 4.34 7.71
CA GLN A 732 -8.51 5.51 6.96
C GLN A 732 -8.94 6.81 7.67
N THR A 733 -10.21 6.90 8.07
CA THR A 733 -10.70 8.04 8.88
C THR A 733 -10.04 8.08 10.25
N LYS A 734 -9.86 6.92 10.91
CA LYS A 734 -9.08 6.80 12.16
C LYS A 734 -7.65 7.33 12.02
N PHE A 735 -6.96 6.98 10.93
CA PHE A 735 -5.62 7.46 10.60
C PHE A 735 -5.59 8.97 10.41
N VAL A 736 -6.54 9.54 9.66
CA VAL A 736 -6.65 11.00 9.48
C VAL A 736 -6.87 11.71 10.81
N LEU A 737 -7.81 11.26 11.64
CA LEU A 737 -8.08 11.84 12.96
C LEU A 737 -6.86 11.82 13.89
N ASN A 738 -6.14 10.69 13.94
CA ASN A 738 -4.88 10.55 14.65
C ASN A 738 -3.80 11.50 14.10
N SER A 739 -3.67 11.61 12.77
CA SER A 739 -2.70 12.49 12.11
C SER A 739 -2.94 13.97 12.39
N LEU A 740 -4.20 14.36 12.64
CA LEU A 740 -4.62 15.71 13.05
C LEU A 740 -4.50 15.94 14.56
N GLY A 741 -4.18 14.91 15.35
CA GLY A 741 -3.95 14.99 16.80
C GLY A 741 -5.22 14.99 17.66
N PHE A 742 -6.37 14.56 17.12
CA PHE A 742 -7.60 14.42 17.91
C PHE A 742 -7.47 13.31 18.96
N THR A 743 -8.21 13.43 20.06
CA THR A 743 -8.29 12.39 21.09
C THR A 743 -9.39 11.41 20.73
N LEU A 744 -8.99 10.20 20.33
CA LEU A 744 -9.95 9.12 20.08
C LEU A 744 -10.35 8.43 21.39
N VAL A 745 -11.61 8.00 21.45
CA VAL A 745 -12.15 7.11 22.48
C VAL A 745 -12.79 5.88 21.82
N ASN A 746 -13.07 4.85 22.62
CA ASN A 746 -13.46 3.52 22.12
C ASN A 746 -14.97 3.30 22.03
N ASP A 747 -15.78 4.26 22.49
CA ASP A 747 -17.23 4.16 22.60
C ASP A 747 -17.90 5.53 22.37
N ALA A 748 -19.19 5.51 22.03
CA ALA A 748 -19.95 6.71 21.71
C ALA A 748 -20.46 7.49 22.95
N GLU A 749 -20.48 6.88 24.13
CA GLU A 749 -20.99 7.51 25.35
C GLU A 749 -19.95 8.48 25.94
N SER A 750 -18.68 8.06 25.95
CA SER A 750 -17.53 8.81 26.46
C SER A 750 -16.98 9.87 25.49
N ALA A 751 -17.42 9.85 24.23
CA ALA A 751 -17.09 10.82 23.17
C ALA A 751 -17.95 12.08 23.23
N ASP A 752 -17.48 13.17 22.64
CA ASP A 752 -18.30 14.37 22.41
C ASP A 752 -18.96 14.31 21.02
N VAL A 753 -18.27 13.73 20.03
CA VAL A 753 -18.75 13.57 18.64
C VAL A 753 -18.44 12.19 18.07
N ILE A 754 -19.35 11.67 17.25
CA ILE A 754 -19.18 10.46 16.44
C ILE A 754 -18.74 10.86 15.02
N VAL A 755 -17.69 10.23 14.50
CA VAL A 755 -17.26 10.35 13.10
C VAL A 755 -17.42 8.99 12.40
N ASP A 756 -18.08 9.02 11.24
CA ASP A 756 -18.55 7.82 10.53
C ASP A 756 -18.44 7.99 9.01
N ASP A 757 -17.72 7.09 8.36
CA ASP A 757 -17.68 6.88 6.89
C ASP A 757 -18.16 5.47 6.49
N ALA A 758 -18.54 4.64 7.48
CA ALA A 758 -18.88 3.23 7.32
C ALA A 758 -20.39 2.96 7.43
N GLY A 759 -21.16 3.90 7.97
CA GLY A 759 -22.59 3.79 8.21
C GLY A 759 -22.94 2.87 9.40
N THR A 760 -22.05 2.77 10.39
CA THR A 760 -22.11 1.81 11.50
C THR A 760 -22.40 2.44 12.86
N ALA A 761 -22.73 3.73 12.91
CA ALA A 761 -23.04 4.42 14.16
C ALA A 761 -24.33 3.93 14.84
N ASP A 762 -24.45 4.14 16.16
CA ASP A 762 -25.69 3.89 16.88
C ASP A 762 -26.66 5.08 16.76
N LYS A 763 -27.78 4.86 16.06
CA LYS A 763 -28.85 5.85 15.90
C LYS A 763 -29.44 6.31 17.24
N ALA A 764 -29.48 5.48 18.27
CA ALA A 764 -30.08 5.82 19.56
C ALA A 764 -29.24 6.85 20.33
N VAL A 765 -27.92 6.82 20.17
CA VAL A 765 -27.01 7.82 20.76
C VAL A 765 -27.14 9.16 20.02
N ILE A 766 -27.23 9.14 18.69
CA ILE A 766 -27.41 10.35 17.86
C ILE A 766 -28.77 11.00 18.13
N ALA A 767 -29.85 10.21 18.24
CA ALA A 767 -31.19 10.70 18.53
C ALA A 767 -31.33 11.35 19.91
N LYS A 768 -30.45 10.99 20.87
CA LYS A 768 -30.33 11.66 22.18
C LYS A 768 -29.56 12.99 22.12
N GLY A 769 -29.10 13.41 20.94
CA GLY A 769 -28.43 14.70 20.72
C GLY A 769 -26.90 14.64 20.67
N LYS A 770 -26.27 13.45 20.62
CA LYS A 770 -24.82 13.33 20.38
C LYS A 770 -24.48 13.87 18.99
N ASP A 771 -23.41 14.66 18.88
CA ASP A 771 -22.99 15.16 17.57
C ASP A 771 -22.50 14.04 16.66
N TYR A 772 -22.85 14.13 15.38
CA TYR A 772 -22.56 13.14 14.35
C TYR A 772 -22.05 13.81 13.08
N ILE A 773 -20.92 13.31 12.57
CA ILE A 773 -20.31 13.72 11.31
C ILE A 773 -20.28 12.49 10.38
N GLY A 774 -21.18 12.48 9.40
CA GLY A 774 -21.26 11.44 8.38
C GLY A 774 -20.51 11.84 7.10
N ILE A 775 -19.71 10.93 6.56
CA ILE A 775 -18.88 11.13 5.36
C ILE A 775 -19.20 10.03 4.33
N GLY A 776 -19.40 10.42 3.08
CA GLY A 776 -19.55 9.51 1.94
C GLY A 776 -20.82 8.67 1.95
N TYR A 777 -20.96 7.83 0.92
CA TYR A 777 -22.17 7.03 0.67
C TYR A 777 -22.73 6.30 1.90
N SER A 778 -21.88 5.58 2.65
CA SER A 778 -22.34 4.68 3.71
C SER A 778 -23.01 5.43 4.86
N ALA A 779 -22.44 6.57 5.26
CA ALA A 779 -22.99 7.42 6.31
C ALA A 779 -24.27 8.15 5.86
N LEU A 780 -24.34 8.63 4.61
CA LEU A 780 -25.57 9.19 4.04
C LEU A 780 -26.70 8.13 3.99
N ASN A 781 -26.36 6.89 3.62
CA ASN A 781 -27.29 5.76 3.61
C ASN A 781 -27.77 5.38 5.01
N PHE A 782 -26.87 5.40 6.00
CA PHE A 782 -27.21 5.19 7.40
C PHE A 782 -28.21 6.25 7.91
N VAL A 783 -27.96 7.54 7.68
CA VAL A 783 -28.86 8.62 8.13
C VAL A 783 -30.23 8.55 7.44
N LYS A 784 -30.25 8.24 6.12
CA LYS A 784 -31.50 8.02 5.39
C LYS A 784 -32.31 6.85 5.97
N LYS A 785 -31.69 5.68 6.13
CA LYS A 785 -32.36 4.46 6.63
C LYS A 785 -32.76 4.55 8.10
N SER A 786 -32.05 5.36 8.89
CA SER A 786 -32.33 5.54 10.32
C SER A 786 -33.35 6.63 10.61
N GLU A 787 -33.81 7.37 9.59
CA GLU A 787 -34.76 8.50 9.68
C GLU A 787 -34.35 9.62 10.66
N LEU A 788 -33.06 9.67 11.03
CA LEU A 788 -32.48 10.62 11.99
C LEU A 788 -32.63 12.09 11.56
N LEU A 789 -32.88 12.33 10.27
CA LEU A 789 -32.97 13.67 9.71
C LEU A 789 -34.16 13.79 8.75
N PRO A 790 -35.39 14.03 9.25
CA PRO A 790 -36.59 14.10 8.41
C PRO A 790 -36.47 15.09 7.24
N GLY A 791 -36.85 14.64 6.05
CA GLY A 791 -36.71 15.37 4.78
C GLY A 791 -35.34 15.24 4.11
N PHE A 792 -34.38 14.52 4.70
CA PHE A 792 -33.10 14.21 4.07
C PHE A 792 -33.24 13.12 3.02
N ASN A 793 -32.60 13.31 1.87
CA ASN A 793 -32.39 12.23 0.89
C ASN A 793 -31.06 12.45 0.17
N PHE A 794 -30.48 11.35 -0.29
CA PHE A 794 -29.28 11.33 -1.13
C PHE A 794 -29.49 10.36 -2.30
N ALA A 795 -28.67 10.50 -3.33
CA ALA A 795 -28.65 9.63 -4.50
C ALA A 795 -27.21 9.29 -4.90
N THR A 796 -27.07 8.26 -5.75
CA THR A 796 -25.85 7.93 -6.48
C THR A 796 -26.18 7.73 -7.95
N THR A 797 -25.16 7.83 -8.81
CA THR A 797 -25.28 7.53 -10.25
C THR A 797 -25.14 6.04 -10.59
N THR A 798 -24.69 5.20 -9.64
CA THR A 798 -24.32 3.78 -9.87
C THR A 798 -25.13 2.76 -9.07
N GLY A 799 -26.01 3.18 -8.17
CA GLY A 799 -26.63 2.26 -7.21
C GLY A 799 -25.64 1.85 -6.11
N SER A 800 -25.47 0.55 -5.88
CA SER A 800 -24.65 0.00 -4.77
C SER A 800 -23.38 -0.72 -5.26
N ARG A 801 -22.23 -0.05 -5.14
CA ARG A 801 -20.87 -0.53 -5.45
C ARG A 801 -20.54 -0.82 -6.93
N ALA A 802 -20.52 0.25 -7.71
CA ALA A 802 -19.26 0.70 -8.29
C ALA A 802 -19.13 2.20 -7.97
N SER A 803 -17.98 2.66 -7.50
CA SER A 803 -17.84 4.03 -7.00
C SER A 803 -17.34 4.97 -8.09
N HIS A 804 -18.24 5.73 -8.72
CA HIS A 804 -17.81 6.88 -9.51
C HIS A 804 -17.04 7.87 -8.63
N GLU A 805 -16.02 8.48 -9.20
CA GLU A 805 -15.16 9.44 -8.53
C GLU A 805 -14.93 10.68 -9.39
N GLY A 806 -14.70 11.82 -8.74
CA GLY A 806 -14.48 13.06 -9.46
C GLY A 806 -13.96 14.18 -8.57
N LEU A 807 -13.08 14.98 -9.15
CA LEU A 807 -12.72 16.30 -8.64
C LEU A 807 -13.67 17.34 -9.25
N LEU A 808 -14.42 18.02 -8.39
CA LEU A 808 -15.55 18.87 -8.78
C LEU A 808 -15.37 20.29 -8.27
N TRP A 809 -15.44 21.27 -9.16
CA TRP A 809 -15.62 22.66 -8.75
C TRP A 809 -16.96 22.83 -8.03
N SER A 810 -16.87 23.43 -6.85
CA SER A 810 -17.94 23.50 -5.86
C SER A 810 -18.01 24.89 -5.25
N ASP A 811 -19.23 25.41 -5.11
CA ASP A 811 -19.51 26.66 -4.39
C ASP A 811 -19.66 26.34 -2.90
N VAL A 812 -18.82 26.97 -2.07
CA VAL A 812 -18.69 26.71 -0.62
C VAL A 812 -19.24 27.89 0.17
N ALA A 813 -20.00 27.61 1.21
CA ALA A 813 -20.60 28.62 2.09
C ALA A 813 -19.50 29.48 2.75
N ALA A 814 -19.60 30.80 2.65
CA ALA A 814 -18.63 31.72 3.25
C ALA A 814 -18.97 32.05 4.71
N ASN A 815 -17.96 32.47 5.48
CA ASN A 815 -18.11 33.00 6.85
C ASN A 815 -18.79 32.04 7.86
N THR A 816 -18.67 30.72 7.68
CA THR A 816 -19.12 29.73 8.67
C THR A 816 -17.93 29.11 9.42
N LEU A 817 -18.15 28.57 10.61
CA LEU A 817 -17.10 27.82 11.33
C LEU A 817 -16.72 26.53 10.59
N LEU A 818 -17.71 25.83 9.99
CA LEU A 818 -17.55 24.53 9.35
C LEU A 818 -16.75 24.60 8.05
N THR A 819 -16.90 25.69 7.31
CA THR A 819 -16.21 25.98 6.04
C THR A 819 -15.02 26.93 6.19
N SER A 820 -14.59 27.20 7.43
CA SER A 820 -13.43 28.06 7.71
C SER A 820 -12.16 27.55 7.03
N GLY A 821 -11.37 28.47 6.47
CA GLY A 821 -10.14 28.13 5.75
C GLY A 821 -10.33 27.71 4.29
N TYR A 822 -11.54 27.79 3.75
CA TYR A 822 -11.87 27.55 2.34
C TYR A 822 -12.35 28.84 1.67
N SER A 823 -12.14 28.92 0.35
CA SER A 823 -12.61 30.00 -0.51
C SER A 823 -14.09 29.81 -0.86
N LYS A 824 -14.73 30.80 -1.48
CA LYS A 824 -16.12 30.66 -1.99
C LYS A 824 -16.26 29.62 -3.10
N GLN A 825 -15.19 29.34 -3.82
CA GLN A 825 -15.13 28.29 -4.84
C GLN A 825 -13.89 27.44 -4.59
N GLU A 826 -14.11 26.14 -4.54
CA GLU A 826 -13.08 25.14 -4.27
C GLU A 826 -13.29 23.93 -5.15
N LYS A 827 -12.22 23.18 -5.43
CA LYS A 827 -12.35 21.85 -6.05
C LYS A 827 -12.42 20.83 -4.93
N LEU A 828 -13.54 20.11 -4.84
CA LEU A 828 -13.82 19.11 -3.82
C LEU A 828 -13.91 17.73 -4.47
N TYR A 829 -13.42 16.72 -3.76
CA TYR A 829 -13.29 15.37 -4.27
C TYR A 829 -14.35 14.45 -3.68
N ILE A 830 -14.94 13.60 -4.54
CA ILE A 830 -15.90 12.56 -4.16
C ILE A 830 -15.39 11.24 -4.75
N ALA A 831 -15.45 10.18 -3.96
CA ALA A 831 -14.98 8.83 -4.28
C ALA A 831 -16.08 7.76 -4.13
N THR A 832 -17.34 8.17 -3.93
CA THR A 832 -18.48 7.28 -3.68
C THR A 832 -19.70 7.53 -4.57
N GLY A 833 -19.54 8.34 -5.64
CA GLY A 833 -20.59 8.63 -6.60
C GLY A 833 -21.81 9.34 -6.01
N SER A 834 -21.70 9.95 -4.82
CA SER A 834 -22.85 10.35 -3.99
C SER A 834 -23.12 11.86 -3.97
N TYR A 835 -24.39 12.24 -3.83
CA TYR A 835 -24.83 13.63 -3.66
C TYR A 835 -26.15 13.72 -2.88
N ILE A 836 -26.41 14.86 -2.23
CA ILE A 836 -27.59 15.12 -1.42
C ILE A 836 -28.71 15.65 -2.34
N SER A 837 -29.71 14.81 -2.57
CA SER A 837 -30.83 15.04 -3.49
C SER A 837 -32.04 15.71 -2.83
N SER A 838 -32.15 15.67 -1.50
CA SER A 838 -33.11 16.46 -0.72
C SER A 838 -32.46 17.03 0.53
N VAL A 839 -32.53 18.35 0.66
CA VAL A 839 -32.01 19.09 1.82
C VAL A 839 -33.16 19.33 2.81
N PRO A 840 -33.05 18.88 4.07
CA PRO A 840 -34.07 19.10 5.09
C PRO A 840 -34.40 20.59 5.31
N ALA A 841 -35.67 20.90 5.57
CA ALA A 841 -36.07 22.25 5.98
C ALA A 841 -35.25 22.73 7.20
N GLY A 842 -34.73 23.96 7.13
CA GLY A 842 -33.87 24.55 8.15
C GLY A 842 -32.43 24.02 8.22
N ALA A 843 -32.00 23.14 7.31
CA ALA A 843 -30.59 22.77 7.19
C ALA A 843 -29.78 23.89 6.52
N THR A 844 -28.54 24.08 6.97
CA THR A 844 -27.57 24.97 6.30
C THR A 844 -26.81 24.17 5.26
N VAL A 845 -26.82 24.63 4.01
CA VAL A 845 -25.97 24.06 2.95
C VAL A 845 -24.55 24.61 3.10
N LEU A 846 -23.57 23.71 3.15
CA LEU A 846 -22.15 24.02 3.32
C LEU A 846 -21.39 24.04 1.99
N ALA A 847 -21.75 23.15 1.06
CA ALA A 847 -21.18 23.11 -0.28
C ALA A 847 -22.17 22.54 -1.32
N LYS A 848 -22.09 23.06 -2.55
CA LYS A 848 -22.78 22.56 -3.74
C LYS A 848 -21.79 22.37 -4.88
N VAL A 849 -22.02 21.40 -5.76
CA VAL A 849 -21.31 21.32 -7.05
C VAL A 849 -21.73 22.52 -7.89
N SER A 850 -20.77 23.17 -8.56
CA SER A 850 -21.05 24.41 -9.28
C SER A 850 -21.84 24.18 -10.58
N THR A 851 -22.42 25.24 -11.12
CA THR A 851 -23.32 25.20 -12.29
C THR A 851 -22.66 25.64 -13.60
N TYR A 852 -21.41 26.11 -13.56
CA TYR A 852 -20.73 26.62 -14.75
C TYR A 852 -20.18 25.49 -15.67
N PRO A 853 -19.90 25.77 -16.95
CA PRO A 853 -19.35 24.76 -17.89
C PRO A 853 -17.95 24.29 -17.50
N GLY A 854 -17.74 22.98 -17.37
CA GLY A 854 -16.45 22.42 -16.91
C GLY A 854 -16.30 22.37 -15.38
N TYR A 855 -17.41 22.19 -14.65
CA TYR A 855 -17.37 21.95 -13.21
C TYR A 855 -16.70 20.60 -12.86
N PHE A 856 -16.82 19.59 -13.73
CA PHE A 856 -16.09 18.33 -13.64
C PHE A 856 -14.65 18.56 -14.12
N VAL A 857 -13.66 18.30 -13.25
CA VAL A 857 -12.24 18.57 -13.54
C VAL A 857 -11.53 17.33 -14.06
N SER A 858 -11.75 16.20 -13.38
CA SER A 858 -11.13 14.90 -13.67
C SER A 858 -11.76 13.77 -12.85
N GLY A 859 -11.67 12.55 -13.34
CA GLY A 859 -12.09 11.31 -12.68
C GLY A 859 -12.93 10.44 -13.61
N TRP A 860 -13.49 9.37 -13.05
CA TRP A 860 -14.42 8.49 -13.75
C TRP A 860 -15.83 8.64 -13.17
N TRP A 861 -16.71 9.33 -13.91
CA TRP A 861 -18.09 9.53 -13.49
C TRP A 861 -19.10 9.57 -14.65
N PRO A 862 -19.40 8.42 -15.28
CA PRO A 862 -20.53 8.29 -16.21
C PRO A 862 -21.79 8.99 -15.70
N LYS A 863 -22.38 9.84 -16.55
CA LYS A 863 -23.56 10.67 -16.27
C LYS A 863 -23.36 11.72 -15.15
N HIS A 864 -22.13 12.25 -14.98
CA HIS A 864 -21.82 13.30 -13.99
C HIS A 864 -22.72 14.55 -14.07
N GLU A 865 -23.35 14.84 -15.22
CA GLU A 865 -24.29 15.99 -15.37
C GLU A 865 -25.42 16.00 -14.32
N ALA A 866 -25.79 14.83 -13.76
CA ALA A 866 -26.73 14.72 -12.64
C ALA A 866 -26.28 15.50 -11.37
N LEU A 867 -24.97 15.75 -11.22
CA LEU A 867 -24.36 16.48 -10.10
C LEU A 867 -24.49 17.99 -10.17
N LYS A 868 -24.77 18.55 -11.34
CA LYS A 868 -24.66 20.00 -11.57
C LYS A 868 -25.63 20.77 -10.65
N GLY A 869 -25.09 21.64 -9.79
CA GLY A 869 -25.88 22.37 -8.78
C GLY A 869 -26.34 21.54 -7.56
N GLN A 870 -26.02 20.24 -7.49
CA GLN A 870 -26.42 19.37 -6.37
C GLN A 870 -25.72 19.76 -5.08
N THR A 871 -26.37 19.46 -3.96
CA THR A 871 -25.78 19.69 -2.64
C THR A 871 -24.85 18.53 -2.28
N ILE A 872 -23.68 18.84 -1.73
CA ILE A 872 -22.68 17.84 -1.34
C ILE A 872 -22.23 17.97 0.11
N ALA A 873 -22.61 19.03 0.83
CA ALA A 873 -22.45 19.08 2.29
C ALA A 873 -23.54 19.92 2.96
N ILE A 874 -24.04 19.46 4.11
CA ILE A 874 -25.05 20.14 4.93
C ILE A 874 -24.78 20.00 6.43
N THR A 875 -25.37 20.89 7.24
CA THR A 875 -25.49 20.71 8.69
C THR A 875 -26.90 21.07 9.16
N LYS A 876 -27.41 20.35 10.17
CA LYS A 876 -28.67 20.65 10.86
C LYS A 876 -28.66 20.04 12.26
N GLY A 877 -28.81 20.89 13.28
CA GLY A 877 -28.77 20.45 14.68
C GLY A 877 -27.40 19.86 15.05
N ASN A 878 -27.41 18.63 15.54
CA ASN A 878 -26.24 17.82 15.89
C ASN A 878 -25.67 16.99 14.72
N ILE A 879 -26.29 17.04 13.52
CA ILE A 879 -25.91 16.21 12.38
C ILE A 879 -25.26 17.07 11.29
N THR A 880 -24.03 16.71 10.92
CA THR A 880 -23.31 17.28 9.76
C THR A 880 -22.99 16.16 8.78
N LEU A 881 -23.23 16.39 7.49
CA LEU A 881 -23.13 15.38 6.44
C LEU A 881 -22.33 15.90 5.25
N PHE A 882 -21.41 15.06 4.77
CA PHE A 882 -20.56 15.28 3.62
C PHE A 882 -20.78 14.13 2.63
N ALA A 883 -21.18 14.43 1.40
CA ALA A 883 -21.14 13.49 0.29
C ALA A 883 -19.73 13.40 -0.31
N ASN A 884 -18.93 14.46 -0.15
CA ASN A 884 -17.52 14.45 -0.49
C ASN A 884 -16.70 13.64 0.52
N ASP A 885 -15.90 12.72 0.00
CA ASP A 885 -15.18 11.70 0.77
C ASP A 885 -13.89 12.28 1.38
N LEU A 886 -14.07 13.08 2.45
CA LEU A 886 -13.03 13.90 3.09
C LEU A 886 -11.74 13.17 3.45
N THR A 887 -11.82 11.86 3.67
CA THR A 887 -10.76 11.03 4.24
C THR A 887 -10.34 9.87 3.33
N ASN A 888 -10.90 9.75 2.12
CA ASN A 888 -10.63 8.61 1.21
C ASN A 888 -9.13 8.37 1.06
N LYS A 889 -8.65 7.19 1.49
CA LYS A 889 -7.25 6.76 1.51
C LYS A 889 -6.26 7.83 1.98
N ALA A 890 -6.70 8.77 2.83
CA ALA A 890 -5.97 9.97 3.27
C ALA A 890 -5.33 10.84 2.15
N HIS A 891 -5.64 10.65 0.86
CA HIS A 891 -5.04 11.43 -0.23
C HIS A 891 -5.63 12.84 -0.47
N PRO A 892 -6.93 13.14 -0.22
CA PRO A 892 -7.50 14.48 -0.41
C PRO A 892 -7.25 15.34 0.85
N SER A 893 -5.98 15.47 1.25
CA SER A 893 -5.59 16.10 2.51
C SER A 893 -6.02 17.56 2.65
N TYR A 894 -6.33 18.25 1.54
CA TYR A 894 -6.93 19.58 1.57
C TYR A 894 -8.31 19.59 2.23
N SER A 895 -9.10 18.52 2.08
CA SER A 895 -10.46 18.38 2.61
C SER A 895 -10.51 18.13 4.13
N PHE A 896 -9.38 17.79 4.76
CA PHE A 896 -9.34 17.43 6.19
C PHE A 896 -9.82 18.54 7.12
N ARG A 897 -9.74 19.81 6.70
CA ARG A 897 -10.24 20.92 7.52
C ARG A 897 -11.77 20.95 7.64
N PHE A 898 -12.54 20.46 6.67
CA PHE A 898 -14.00 20.30 6.86
C PHE A 898 -14.32 19.38 8.05
N LEU A 899 -13.60 18.26 8.16
CA LEU A 899 -13.75 17.33 9.28
C LEU A 899 -13.32 17.99 10.61
N SER A 900 -12.12 18.59 10.67
CA SER A 900 -11.67 19.23 11.91
C SER A 900 -12.53 20.42 12.34
N ASN A 901 -13.00 21.22 11.40
CA ASN A 901 -13.91 22.34 11.67
C ASN A 901 -15.24 21.85 12.25
N SER A 902 -15.75 20.72 11.75
CA SER A 902 -16.96 20.09 12.29
C SER A 902 -16.74 19.58 13.72
N ILE A 903 -15.62 18.91 13.99
CA ILE A 903 -15.25 18.43 15.34
C ILE A 903 -15.03 19.60 16.33
N PHE A 904 -14.49 20.74 15.90
CA PHE A 904 -14.37 21.96 16.72
C PHE A 904 -15.69 22.75 16.83
N ALA A 905 -16.69 22.44 16.02
CA ALA A 905 -18.03 23.02 16.10
C ALA A 905 -18.97 22.22 17.02
N SER A 906 -18.64 20.95 17.30
CA SER A 906 -19.35 20.09 18.24
C SER A 906 -19.41 20.64 19.67
N LYS A 907 -20.38 20.15 20.45
CA LYS A 907 -20.81 20.70 21.75
C LYS A 907 -20.64 19.75 22.93
#